data_AF-A0A3D4WFU3-F1
#
_entry.id   AF-A0A3D4WFU3-F1
#
_cell.length_a   1.000
_cell.length_b   1.000
_cell.length_c   1.000
_cell.angle_alpha   90.00
_cell.angle_beta   90.00
_cell.angle_gamma   90.00
#
_symmetry.space_group_name_H-M   'P 1'
#
loop_
_entity.id
_entity.type
_entity.pdbx_description
1 polymer ?
#
loop_
_entity_poly.entity_id
_entity_poly.type
_entity_poly.pdbx_seq_one_letter_code
_entity_poly.pdbx_strand_id
1 'polypeptide(L)'
;MLAQNSTSQVQPPMPVSDYEEHIWMLQLQQPEQVIRHSRAWRLSGDIDEGVLRQAIKDTIEEIPDLNVRYRFSDDGDLYKYQYEQSECCLQTASVAAIDIPTYISKLKDMPWSAALNPPFNSFIVHTECDTVFILELHPILDQAHQLADLTGVIQNRYNQQMPKDATLSWTAIETPVSTHNTQKIASEQAQNQEARTAIILGEFRAALAEPEMTAADDFFDYGGHSLLATRIIGKLAQSHGIDIGFNDFFKSPSAAALAEHVSVNTTETSMAATGAAVFQAQAPLTLAQQFLWHAYTAYDFSSIYNLPFAIAFSEAVDEQILYQAFSDIIKRHASLRTTFHTQNDITLQRIVPVSELDQYQWFWFSKDSQGVILTDEADYQFDLASELPLRIRFLPSPASEPQVLSLLIHHMVIDEWSLNTIMADLSQAYWSRALHQEPQWDTSAGNINDFALLQQLQGINQQHVNYWTDRLREAPKGFAPPDPSATITPNEVSTNAQCIELDLGAEAYQPISAFARQHGSSLFAVIYTAIALSLHKQSGLDDIVIGTSASGRTDAEFFDTVGYFTTMVAHRIQFDTEQSVESLLNDITFTINDSMRYADIPIDIIQKSLGMSPTDGLLFDVYIHIHSNNALNGALTAPNNKALNYQQIPPKKDISMFGLHFEIMDDVFEEDQHALRIVTTYQQDRYSTALVESICDKVRQILATLNTTNGSDCKLGQVLL
;
A
#
# COMPACT_ATOMS: atom_id res chain seq x y z
N MET A 1 -0.16 -5.84 48.87
CA MET A 1 -0.87 -5.26 50.03
C MET A 1 -1.39 -3.91 49.60
N LEU A 2 -2.70 -3.75 49.65
CA LEU A 2 -3.46 -2.56 49.27
C LEU A 2 -3.13 -1.39 50.20
N ALA A 3 -2.86 -0.23 49.62
CA ALA A 3 -3.10 1.05 50.27
C ALA A 3 -4.10 1.82 49.39
N GLN A 4 -5.37 1.75 49.77
CA GLN A 4 -6.38 2.73 49.40
C GLN A 4 -6.16 3.99 50.26
N ASN A 5 -6.15 5.15 49.62
CA ASN A 5 -6.48 6.51 50.08
C ASN A 5 -5.83 7.44 49.02
N SER A 6 -6.53 8.26 48.25
CA SER A 6 -7.67 9.12 48.57
C SER A 6 -8.40 9.50 47.27
N THR A 7 -9.73 9.51 47.29
CA THR A 7 -10.58 10.06 46.24
C THR A 7 -10.39 11.58 46.16
N SER A 8 -9.44 12.06 45.34
CA SER A 8 -9.53 13.40 44.74
C SER A 8 -10.64 13.37 43.70
N GLN A 9 -11.45 14.42 43.63
CA GLN A 9 -12.41 14.60 42.56
C GLN A 9 -11.66 14.66 41.24
N VAL A 10 -11.67 13.59 40.45
CA VAL A 10 -11.04 13.56 39.13
C VAL A 10 -11.86 14.50 38.25
N GLN A 11 -11.28 15.66 37.92
CA GLN A 11 -11.85 16.54 36.90
C GLN A 11 -12.10 15.75 35.61
N PRO A 12 -13.16 16.08 34.85
CA PRO A 12 -13.50 15.32 33.65
C PRO A 12 -12.32 15.28 32.66
N PRO A 13 -12.10 14.15 31.98
CA PRO A 13 -11.06 14.05 30.96
C PRO A 13 -11.28 15.12 29.88
N MET A 14 -10.20 15.76 29.47
CA MET A 14 -10.21 16.71 28.37
C MET A 14 -9.77 15.99 27.08
N PRO A 15 -10.40 16.28 25.92
CA PRO A 15 -9.97 15.72 24.66
C PRO A 15 -8.56 16.19 24.33
N VAL A 16 -7.84 15.35 23.59
CA VAL A 16 -6.50 15.62 23.07
C VAL A 16 -6.65 16.08 21.62
N SER A 17 -5.86 17.07 21.20
CA SER A 17 -5.82 17.48 19.79
C SER A 17 -5.00 16.51 18.94
N ASP A 18 -5.24 16.45 17.63
CA ASP A 18 -4.47 15.63 16.69
C ASP A 18 -2.95 15.88 16.82
N TYR A 19 -2.55 17.13 17.10
CA TYR A 19 -1.16 17.48 17.36
C TYR A 19 -0.61 16.87 18.64
N GLU A 20 -1.35 17.00 19.74
CA GLU A 20 -0.96 16.42 21.02
C GLU A 20 -0.90 14.89 20.94
N GLU A 21 -1.84 14.25 20.23
CA GLU A 21 -1.85 12.81 19.98
C GLU A 21 -0.66 12.37 19.14
N HIS A 22 -0.33 13.12 18.08
CA HIS A 22 0.86 12.87 17.27
C HIS A 22 2.15 12.95 18.08
N ILE A 23 2.35 14.02 18.87
CA ILE A 23 3.56 14.17 19.70
C ILE A 23 3.58 13.14 20.83
N TRP A 24 2.43 12.76 21.38
CA TRP A 24 2.33 11.69 22.37
C TRP A 24 2.74 10.33 21.78
N MET A 25 2.29 10.01 20.56
CA MET A 25 2.70 8.81 19.83
C MET A 25 4.21 8.83 19.52
N LEU A 26 4.73 9.96 19.06
CA LEU A 26 6.16 10.14 18.80
C LEU A 26 6.99 9.93 20.07
N GLN A 27 6.52 10.44 21.22
CA GLN A 27 7.18 10.25 22.51
C GLN A 27 7.19 8.80 22.99
N LEU A 28 6.21 7.98 22.62
CA LEU A 28 6.17 6.55 22.94
C LEU A 28 7.07 5.72 22.02
N GLN A 29 7.08 6.04 20.73
CA GLN A 29 7.78 5.24 19.72
C GLN A 29 9.26 5.64 19.59
N GLN A 30 9.56 6.93 19.69
CA GLN A 30 10.86 7.54 19.40
C GLN A 30 11.18 8.67 20.41
N PRO A 31 11.30 8.35 21.71
CA PRO A 31 11.47 9.35 22.78
C PRO A 31 12.68 10.27 22.60
N GLU A 32 13.72 9.81 21.89
CA GLU A 32 14.92 10.57 21.54
C GLU A 32 14.69 11.71 20.53
N GLN A 33 13.59 11.66 19.77
CA GLN A 33 13.23 12.70 18.80
C GLN A 33 12.44 13.85 19.43
N VAL A 34 11.90 13.65 20.63
CA VAL A 34 11.08 14.65 21.33
C VAL A 34 11.97 15.50 22.25
N ILE A 35 12.43 16.63 21.71
CA ILE A 35 13.34 17.53 22.43
C ILE A 35 12.55 18.57 23.22
N ARG A 36 12.62 18.51 24.55
CA ARG A 36 11.99 19.50 25.44
C ARG A 36 12.66 20.87 25.32
N HIS A 37 11.83 21.91 25.20
CA HIS A 37 12.29 23.30 25.20
C HIS A 37 12.73 23.70 26.60
N SER A 38 14.01 24.00 26.79
CA SER A 38 14.56 24.35 28.11
C SER A 38 15.33 25.66 28.04
N ARG A 39 15.04 26.57 28.96
CA ARG A 39 15.78 27.83 29.15
C ARG A 39 16.07 28.08 30.61
N ALA A 40 17.22 28.71 30.85
CA ALA A 40 17.69 29.07 32.18
C ALA A 40 18.05 30.55 32.24
N TRP A 41 17.76 31.19 33.36
CA TRP A 41 18.08 32.58 33.63
C TRP A 41 18.72 32.73 35.01
N ARG A 42 19.77 33.53 35.08
CA ARG A 42 20.33 33.99 36.34
C ARG A 42 19.47 35.15 36.83
N LEU A 43 18.87 35.01 38.00
CA LEU A 43 18.08 36.06 38.60
C LEU A 43 19.02 37.03 39.34
N SER A 44 18.84 38.34 39.15
CA SER A 44 19.67 39.37 39.79
C SER A 44 18.82 40.38 40.59
N GLY A 45 19.40 40.87 41.70
CA GLY A 45 18.74 41.77 42.65
C GLY A 45 18.17 41.07 43.89
N ASP A 46 17.57 41.85 44.81
CA ASP A 46 16.84 41.32 45.98
C ASP A 46 15.49 40.73 45.53
N ILE A 47 15.52 39.50 45.04
CA ILE A 47 14.32 38.79 44.57
C ILE A 47 13.56 38.20 45.74
N ASP A 48 12.24 38.42 45.78
CA ASP A 48 11.36 37.74 46.70
C ASP A 48 10.95 36.38 46.12
N GLU A 49 11.64 35.32 46.55
CA GLU A 49 11.36 33.95 46.09
C GLU A 49 9.92 33.51 46.40
N GLY A 50 9.31 34.03 47.47
CA GLY A 50 7.92 33.73 47.82
C GLY A 50 6.95 34.25 46.76
N VAL A 51 7.16 35.49 46.31
CA VAL A 51 6.39 36.11 45.23
C VAL A 51 6.62 35.38 43.90
N LEU A 52 7.86 34.98 43.60
CA LEU A 52 8.17 34.22 42.37
C LEU A 52 7.48 32.86 42.34
N ARG A 53 7.53 32.12 43.46
CA ARG A 53 6.83 30.83 43.59
C ARG A 53 5.32 31.01 43.42
N GLN A 54 4.75 32.06 43.99
CA GLN A 54 3.32 32.35 43.85
C GLN A 54 2.96 32.70 42.40
N ALA A 55 3.75 33.54 41.73
CA ALA A 55 3.53 33.88 40.33
C ALA A 55 3.57 32.66 39.39
N ILE A 56 4.45 31.69 39.66
CA ILE A 56 4.53 30.43 38.91
C ILE A 56 3.29 29.57 39.18
N LYS A 57 2.89 29.42 40.45
CA LYS A 57 1.68 28.67 40.83
C LYS A 57 0.43 29.26 40.18
N ASP A 58 0.24 30.58 40.26
CA ASP A 58 -0.88 31.28 39.64
C ASP A 58 -0.89 31.07 38.11
N THR A 59 0.28 30.95 37.48
CA THR A 59 0.38 30.68 36.03
C THR A 59 -0.05 29.25 35.69
N ILE A 60 0.35 28.26 36.51
CA ILE A 60 -0.05 26.85 36.32
C ILE A 60 -1.55 26.66 36.55
N GLU A 61 -2.12 27.37 37.53
CA GLU A 61 -3.55 27.28 37.86
C GLU A 61 -4.44 27.94 36.79
N GLU A 62 -3.97 29.00 36.13
CA GLU A 62 -4.71 29.69 35.08
C GLU A 62 -4.56 29.03 33.69
N ILE A 63 -3.53 28.21 33.49
CA ILE A 63 -3.26 27.48 32.24
C ILE A 63 -3.27 25.97 32.54
N PRO A 64 -4.44 25.31 32.54
CA PRO A 64 -4.59 23.92 32.94
C PRO A 64 -3.68 22.93 32.19
N ASP A 65 -3.43 23.19 30.90
CA ASP A 65 -2.60 22.34 30.04
C ASP A 65 -1.15 22.21 30.54
N LEU A 66 -0.66 23.15 31.37
CA LEU A 66 0.68 23.06 31.96
C LEU A 66 0.80 21.90 32.98
N ASN A 67 -0.30 21.43 33.55
CA ASN A 67 -0.30 20.35 34.53
C ASN A 67 -1.33 19.24 34.22
N VAL A 68 -1.18 18.63 33.05
CA VAL A 68 -1.98 17.46 32.64
C VAL A 68 -1.16 16.17 32.58
N ARG A 69 -1.84 15.02 32.57
CA ARG A 69 -1.29 13.68 32.26
C ARG A 69 -2.12 13.01 31.18
N TYR A 70 -1.48 12.30 30.26
CA TYR A 70 -2.13 11.64 29.13
C TYR A 70 -2.31 10.15 29.43
N ARG A 71 -3.53 9.64 29.27
CA ARG A 71 -3.88 8.23 29.50
C ARG A 71 -4.99 7.78 28.56
N PHE A 72 -4.98 6.50 28.21
CA PHE A 72 -6.10 5.87 27.51
C PHE A 72 -7.32 5.73 28.42
N SER A 73 -8.51 5.91 27.84
CA SER A 73 -9.77 5.42 28.40
C SER A 73 -9.88 3.90 28.25
N ASP A 74 -10.86 3.31 28.94
CA ASP A 74 -11.19 1.89 28.78
C ASP A 74 -11.70 1.55 27.37
N ASP A 75 -12.14 2.56 26.61
CA ASP A 75 -12.62 2.45 25.23
C ASP A 75 -11.49 2.64 24.19
N GLY A 76 -10.26 2.91 24.63
CA GLY A 76 -9.08 3.02 23.77
C GLY A 76 -8.74 4.44 23.27
N ASP A 77 -9.51 5.44 23.66
CA ASP A 77 -9.27 6.84 23.27
C ASP A 77 -8.27 7.53 24.21
N LEU A 78 -7.40 8.38 23.65
CA LEU A 78 -6.42 9.14 24.43
C LEU A 78 -7.06 10.41 25.03
N TYR A 79 -6.98 10.55 26.36
CA TYR A 79 -7.43 11.73 27.07
C TYR A 79 -6.32 12.36 27.90
N LYS A 80 -6.43 13.68 28.14
CA LYS A 80 -5.58 14.40 29.09
C LYS A 80 -6.37 14.75 30.36
N TYR A 81 -5.73 14.52 31.50
CA TYR A 81 -6.32 14.66 32.84
C TYR A 81 -5.55 15.72 33.61
N GLN A 82 -6.26 16.74 34.10
CA GLN A 82 -5.67 17.79 34.92
C GLN A 82 -5.26 17.25 36.30
N TYR A 83 -4.12 17.71 36.80
CA TYR A 83 -3.57 17.34 38.10
C TYR A 83 -3.63 18.53 39.07
N GLU A 84 -4.19 18.33 40.27
CA GLU A 84 -4.49 19.44 41.20
C GLU A 84 -3.24 20.03 41.89
N GLN A 85 -2.19 19.25 42.05
CA GLN A 85 -1.00 19.66 42.82
C GLN A 85 -0.01 20.42 41.92
N SER A 86 -0.07 21.76 41.93
CA SER A 86 0.85 22.62 41.16
C SER A 86 2.31 22.48 41.61
N GLU A 87 2.57 21.94 42.81
CA GLU A 87 3.91 21.64 43.32
C GLU A 87 4.67 20.63 42.46
N CYS A 88 4.01 19.77 41.68
CA CYS A 88 4.72 18.83 40.82
C CYS A 88 5.45 19.50 39.64
N CYS A 89 5.02 20.71 39.25
CA CYS A 89 5.61 21.49 38.17
C CYS A 89 6.64 22.51 38.67
N LEU A 90 6.88 22.62 39.99
CA LEU A 90 7.82 23.58 40.57
C LEU A 90 8.73 22.91 41.60
N GLN A 91 10.00 22.79 41.26
CA GLN A 91 11.01 22.17 42.11
C GLN A 91 12.06 23.17 42.59
N THR A 92 12.77 22.81 43.65
CA THR A 92 13.85 23.64 44.19
C THR A 92 15.05 22.77 44.52
N ALA A 93 16.23 23.21 44.10
CA ALA A 93 17.46 22.49 44.30
C ALA A 93 18.56 23.43 44.80
N SER A 94 19.58 22.88 45.45
CA SER A 94 20.82 23.59 45.77
C SER A 94 21.99 22.87 45.11
N VAL A 95 22.77 23.59 44.32
CA VAL A 95 23.81 23.06 43.44
C VAL A 95 25.04 23.98 43.52
N ALA A 96 26.26 23.41 43.49
CA ALA A 96 27.47 24.22 43.43
C ALA A 96 27.49 25.05 42.12
N ALA A 97 27.97 26.29 42.16
CA ALA A 97 27.85 27.23 41.02
C ALA A 97 28.51 26.70 39.73
N ILE A 98 29.60 25.94 39.85
CA ILE A 98 30.33 25.32 38.73
C ILE A 98 29.52 24.22 38.02
N ASP A 99 28.50 23.67 38.68
CA ASP A 99 27.73 22.52 38.20
C ASP A 99 26.40 22.91 37.54
N ILE A 100 26.05 24.20 37.42
CA ILE A 100 24.79 24.63 36.82
C ILE A 100 24.62 24.15 35.36
N PRO A 101 25.61 24.27 34.44
CA PRO A 101 25.48 23.72 33.10
C PRO A 101 25.28 22.19 33.11
N THR A 102 25.99 21.48 33.99
CA THR A 102 25.87 20.03 34.18
C THR A 102 24.50 19.65 34.74
N TYR A 103 23.94 20.44 35.65
CA TYR A 103 22.61 20.26 36.22
C TYR A 103 21.52 20.47 35.16
N ILE A 104 21.65 21.51 34.33
CA ILE A 104 20.73 21.75 33.20
C ILE A 104 20.81 20.60 32.18
N SER A 105 22.01 20.10 31.88
CA SER A 105 22.16 18.91 31.01
C SER A 105 21.44 17.70 31.59
N LYS A 106 21.62 17.41 32.87
CA LYS A 106 20.94 16.30 33.55
C LYS A 106 19.42 16.43 33.53
N LEU A 107 18.89 17.64 33.66
CA LEU A 107 17.44 17.89 33.55
C LEU A 107 16.91 17.55 32.16
N LYS A 108 17.64 17.95 31.10
CA LYS A 108 17.31 17.62 29.71
C LYS A 108 17.33 16.12 29.41
N ASP A 109 18.24 15.40 30.05
CA ASP A 109 18.40 13.95 29.89
C ASP A 109 17.38 13.13 30.71
N MET A 110 16.57 13.76 31.57
CA MET A 110 15.55 13.02 32.31
C MET A 110 14.46 12.46 31.37
N PRO A 111 14.09 11.19 31.52
CA PRO A 111 12.99 10.63 30.74
C PRO A 111 11.68 11.32 31.11
N TRP A 112 10.85 11.57 30.10
CA TRP A 112 9.51 12.11 30.28
C TRP A 112 8.47 11.04 29.97
N SER A 113 7.54 10.82 30.92
CA SER A 113 6.41 9.91 30.75
C SER A 113 5.11 10.70 30.76
N ALA A 114 4.36 10.66 29.66
CA ALA A 114 3.11 11.40 29.53
C ALA A 114 2.07 11.05 30.61
N ALA A 115 2.13 9.82 31.15
CA ALA A 115 1.22 9.35 32.19
C ALA A 115 1.59 9.84 33.61
N LEU A 116 2.84 10.25 33.82
CA LEU A 116 3.43 10.53 35.15
C LEU A 116 3.97 11.95 35.30
N ASN A 117 4.46 12.57 34.22
CA ASN A 117 5.14 13.85 34.24
C ASN A 117 4.29 14.95 33.57
N PRO A 118 4.32 16.19 34.10
CA PRO A 118 3.65 17.31 33.46
C PRO A 118 4.41 17.75 32.20
N PRO A 119 3.73 18.29 31.19
CA PRO A 119 4.39 18.86 30.01
C PRO A 119 5.15 20.15 30.33
N PHE A 120 4.87 20.81 31.45
CA PHE A 120 5.61 21.99 31.92
C PHE A 120 6.28 21.74 33.28
N ASN A 121 7.57 22.07 33.39
CA ASN A 121 8.34 22.05 34.63
C ASN A 121 9.11 23.34 34.85
N SER A 122 9.29 23.71 36.11
CA SER A 122 10.04 24.87 36.55
C SER A 122 10.93 24.53 37.74
N PHE A 123 12.12 25.13 37.78
CA PHE A 123 13.11 24.88 38.81
C PHE A 123 13.69 26.19 39.32
N ILE A 124 13.72 26.37 40.64
CA ILE A 124 14.48 27.42 41.32
C ILE A 124 15.73 26.76 41.91
N VAL A 125 16.90 27.08 41.36
CA VAL A 125 18.17 26.47 41.72
C VAL A 125 19.06 27.48 42.44
N HIS A 126 19.43 27.15 43.67
CA HIS A 126 20.27 27.97 44.53
C HIS A 126 21.74 27.58 44.38
N THR A 127 22.60 28.55 44.07
CA THR A 127 24.06 28.39 44.09
C THR A 127 24.70 29.17 45.23
N GLU A 128 26.00 29.02 45.42
CA GLU A 128 26.76 29.78 46.42
C GLU A 128 26.76 31.30 46.19
N CYS A 129 26.44 31.76 44.97
CA CYS A 129 26.53 33.18 44.58
C CYS A 129 25.21 33.74 44.03
N ASP A 130 24.42 32.93 43.31
CA ASP A 130 23.25 33.38 42.56
C ASP A 130 22.07 32.39 42.66
N THR A 131 20.87 32.87 42.33
CA THR A 131 19.69 32.02 42.08
C THR A 131 19.46 31.88 40.57
N VAL A 132 19.22 30.66 40.11
CA VAL A 132 18.95 30.33 38.70
C VAL A 132 17.53 29.82 38.57
N PHE A 133 16.78 30.40 37.65
CA PHE A 133 15.45 29.93 37.28
C PHE A 133 15.52 29.14 35.97
N ILE A 134 14.94 27.95 35.93
CA ILE A 134 14.91 27.08 34.74
C ILE A 134 13.45 26.76 34.43
N LEU A 135 13.09 26.84 33.16
CA LEU A 135 11.80 26.38 32.64
C LEU A 135 12.01 25.32 31.56
N GLU A 136 11.21 24.27 31.62
CA GLU A 136 11.12 23.22 30.61
C GLU A 136 9.69 23.09 30.11
N LEU A 137 9.51 23.06 28.80
CA LEU A 137 8.23 22.85 28.13
C LEU A 137 8.36 21.69 27.13
N HIS A 138 7.44 20.74 27.22
CA HIS A 138 7.39 19.59 26.33
C HIS A 138 6.74 19.97 24.99
N PRO A 139 7.24 19.48 23.84
CA PRO A 139 6.73 19.84 22.51
C PRO A 139 5.25 19.55 22.29
N ILE A 140 4.67 18.67 23.11
CA ILE A 140 3.24 18.35 23.08
C ILE A 140 2.34 19.59 23.23
N LEU A 141 2.87 20.69 23.78
CA LEU A 141 2.15 21.96 23.92
C LEU A 141 2.53 23.03 22.89
N ASP A 142 3.39 22.76 21.89
CA ASP A 142 3.95 23.81 21.02
C ASP A 142 2.90 24.56 20.18
N GLN A 143 1.75 23.93 19.88
CA GLN A 143 0.64 24.62 19.22
C GLN A 143 -0.12 25.57 20.16
N ALA A 144 -0.17 25.28 21.46
CA ALA A 144 -0.95 26.04 22.43
C ALA A 144 -0.11 27.08 23.18
N HIS A 145 1.16 26.77 23.46
CA HIS A 145 2.01 27.54 24.35
C HIS A 145 3.46 27.58 23.86
N GLN A 146 4.08 28.75 23.95
CA GLN A 146 5.52 28.90 23.76
C GLN A 146 6.20 29.30 25.08
N LEU A 147 7.43 28.83 25.26
CA LEU A 147 8.22 29.12 26.46
C LEU A 147 8.41 30.64 26.70
N ALA A 148 8.52 31.43 25.62
CA ALA A 148 8.66 32.89 25.70
C ALA A 148 7.42 33.55 26.30
N ASP A 149 6.22 33.12 25.90
CA ASP A 149 4.96 33.67 26.41
C ASP A 149 4.78 33.35 27.89
N LEU A 150 5.06 32.10 28.29
CA LEU A 150 5.01 31.67 29.69
C LEU A 150 5.97 32.46 30.57
N THR A 151 7.18 32.73 30.09
CA THR A 151 8.13 33.58 30.83
C THR A 151 7.62 35.00 30.99
N GLY A 152 7.01 35.57 29.95
CA GLY A 152 6.41 36.90 30.02
C GLY A 152 5.25 36.98 31.01
N VAL A 153 4.40 35.96 31.05
CA VAL A 153 3.28 35.85 32.01
C VAL A 153 3.81 35.79 33.45
N ILE A 154 4.77 34.91 33.73
CA ILE A 154 5.36 34.77 35.07
C ILE A 154 6.03 36.07 35.51
N GLN A 155 6.79 36.71 34.62
CA GLN A 155 7.46 37.99 34.91
C GLN A 155 6.46 39.11 35.21
N ASN A 156 5.39 39.20 34.42
CA ASN A 156 4.35 40.21 34.62
C ASN A 156 3.63 40.01 35.96
N ARG A 157 3.31 38.76 36.34
CA ARG A 157 2.68 38.46 37.63
C ARG A 157 3.58 38.81 38.81
N TYR A 158 4.85 38.45 38.73
CA TYR A 158 5.83 38.82 39.75
C TYR A 158 5.90 40.34 39.92
N ASN A 159 6.04 41.07 38.81
CA ASN A 159 6.16 42.54 38.83
C ASN A 159 4.90 43.24 39.36
N GLN A 160 3.71 42.65 39.18
CA GLN A 160 2.46 43.20 39.72
C GLN A 160 2.36 43.10 41.25
N GLN A 161 3.02 42.11 41.85
CA GLN A 161 3.02 41.88 43.30
C GLN A 161 4.16 42.62 44.01
N MET A 162 5.12 43.18 43.27
CA MET A 162 6.26 43.94 43.80
C MET A 162 6.04 45.47 43.74
N PRO A 163 6.71 46.26 44.59
CA PRO A 163 6.77 47.71 44.47
C PRO A 163 7.30 48.16 43.09
N LYS A 164 6.86 49.31 42.56
CA LYS A 164 7.21 49.80 41.20
C LYS A 164 8.71 49.87 40.86
N ASP A 165 9.57 49.93 41.88
CA ASP A 165 11.03 50.03 41.72
C ASP A 165 11.75 48.66 41.83
N ALA A 166 11.02 47.58 42.10
CA ALA A 166 11.53 46.22 42.25
C ALA A 166 11.00 45.33 41.12
N THR A 167 11.68 45.37 39.96
CA THR A 167 11.34 44.53 38.81
C THR A 167 12.20 43.27 38.77
N LEU A 168 11.63 42.16 38.30
CA LEU A 168 12.37 40.92 38.07
C LEU A 168 13.41 41.16 36.97
N SER A 169 14.67 41.22 37.36
CA SER A 169 15.80 41.26 36.45
C SER A 169 16.37 39.86 36.33
N TRP A 170 16.31 39.30 35.12
CA TRP A 170 16.84 37.98 34.84
C TRP A 170 17.71 38.04 33.58
N THR A 171 18.91 37.48 33.66
CA THR A 171 19.84 37.43 32.53
C THR A 171 19.84 36.01 32.00
N ALA A 172 19.55 35.84 30.71
CA ALA A 172 19.60 34.52 30.09
C ALA A 172 21.00 33.92 30.31
N ILE A 173 21.04 32.70 30.84
CA ILE A 173 22.28 31.94 30.89
C ILE A 173 22.45 31.35 29.50
N GLU A 174 23.54 31.72 28.82
CA GLU A 174 24.01 30.95 27.68
C GLU A 174 24.41 29.56 28.20
N THR A 175 23.44 28.67 28.28
CA THR A 175 23.74 27.26 28.22
C THR A 175 24.49 27.07 26.92
N PRO A 176 25.62 26.34 26.88
CA PRO A 176 26.09 25.81 25.62
C PRO A 176 24.89 25.07 25.06
N VAL A 177 24.26 25.66 24.05
CA VAL A 177 23.38 24.91 23.18
C VAL A 177 24.31 23.80 22.73
N SER A 178 23.85 22.56 22.75
CA SER A 178 24.42 21.57 21.85
C SER A 178 24.13 22.07 20.43
N THR A 179 24.83 23.12 19.99
CA THR A 179 24.85 23.66 18.63
C THR A 179 25.55 22.68 17.71
N HIS A 180 26.31 21.74 18.28
CA HIS A 180 26.70 20.49 17.63
C HIS A 180 25.56 19.51 17.41
N ASN A 181 24.35 19.75 17.92
CA ASN A 181 23.17 18.98 17.57
C ASN A 181 22.15 19.82 16.80
N THR A 182 21.83 21.09 17.05
CA THR A 182 20.74 21.72 16.24
C THR A 182 21.15 22.10 14.81
N GLN A 183 22.38 22.58 14.57
CA GLN A 183 22.86 22.78 13.20
C GLN A 183 23.33 21.48 12.57
N LYS A 184 23.83 20.54 13.37
CA LYS A 184 24.22 19.21 12.91
C LYS A 184 23.02 18.32 12.62
N ILE A 185 21.92 18.44 13.37
CA ILE A 185 20.62 17.77 13.16
C ILE A 185 19.85 18.51 12.09
N ALA A 186 19.85 19.83 11.97
CA ALA A 186 19.24 20.48 10.80
C ALA A 186 20.05 20.19 9.53
N SER A 187 21.39 20.12 9.60
CA SER A 187 22.21 19.67 8.48
C SER A 187 22.13 18.16 8.26
N GLU A 188 22.05 17.31 9.30
CA GLU A 188 21.91 15.85 9.20
C GLU A 188 20.47 15.45 8.87
N GLN A 189 19.45 16.25 9.19
CA GLN A 189 18.05 16.08 8.78
C GLN A 189 17.89 16.59 7.36
N ALA A 190 18.45 17.74 6.99
CA ALA A 190 18.47 18.17 5.58
C ALA A 190 19.30 17.22 4.72
N GLN A 191 20.42 16.70 5.23
CA GLN A 191 21.28 15.74 4.53
C GLN A 191 20.71 14.30 4.59
N ASN A 192 19.96 13.92 5.64
CA ASN A 192 19.16 12.70 5.66
C ASN A 192 17.95 12.81 4.76
N GLN A 193 17.32 13.98 4.66
CA GLN A 193 16.18 14.21 3.77
C GLN A 193 16.66 14.22 2.33
N GLU A 194 17.75 14.92 2.00
CA GLU A 194 18.36 14.88 0.68
C GLU A 194 18.85 13.46 0.32
N ALA A 195 19.40 12.71 1.29
CA ALA A 195 19.74 11.30 1.09
C ALA A 195 18.50 10.41 0.89
N ARG A 196 17.43 10.57 1.68
CA ARG A 196 16.16 9.84 1.52
C ARG A 196 15.53 10.16 0.18
N THR A 197 15.46 11.44 -0.19
CA THR A 197 15.00 11.91 -1.50
C THR A 197 15.80 11.26 -2.62
N ALA A 198 17.13 11.20 -2.52
CA ALA A 198 17.97 10.56 -3.52
C ALA A 198 17.73 9.04 -3.62
N ILE A 199 17.51 8.36 -2.49
CA ILE A 199 17.18 6.93 -2.44
C ILE A 199 15.80 6.68 -3.06
N ILE A 200 14.77 7.42 -2.63
CA ILE A 200 13.40 7.30 -3.15
C ILE A 200 13.38 7.60 -4.66
N LEU A 201 14.07 8.67 -5.08
CA LEU A 201 14.20 9.00 -6.50
C LEU A 201 14.93 7.91 -7.29
N GLY A 202 15.96 7.29 -6.70
CA GLY A 202 16.65 6.15 -7.30
C GLY A 202 15.71 4.97 -7.55
N GLU A 203 14.83 4.68 -6.59
CA GLU A 203 13.81 3.64 -6.73
C GLU A 203 12.73 4.01 -7.76
N PHE A 204 12.30 5.28 -7.82
CA PHE A 204 11.35 5.76 -8.83
C PHE A 204 11.91 5.59 -10.24
N ARG A 205 13.13 6.09 -10.48
CA ARG A 205 13.80 6.00 -11.78
C ARG A 205 14.00 4.56 -12.22
N ALA A 206 14.35 3.67 -11.29
CA ALA A 206 14.53 2.25 -11.58
C ALA A 206 13.20 1.55 -11.89
N ALA A 207 12.16 1.82 -11.11
CA ALA A 207 10.85 1.19 -11.26
C ALA A 207 10.11 1.65 -12.54
N LEU A 208 10.26 2.91 -12.91
CA LEU A 208 9.61 3.52 -14.08
C LEU A 208 10.47 3.45 -15.36
N ALA A 209 11.74 3.07 -15.24
CA ALA A 209 12.74 3.15 -16.31
C ALA A 209 12.95 4.60 -16.84
N GLU A 210 12.79 5.60 -15.96
CA GLU A 210 12.82 7.02 -16.30
C GLU A 210 14.02 7.73 -15.65
N PRO A 211 15.23 7.67 -16.24
CA PRO A 211 16.46 8.16 -15.61
C PRO A 211 16.50 9.67 -15.40
N GLU A 212 15.73 10.43 -16.19
CA GLU A 212 15.71 11.89 -16.18
C GLU A 212 14.72 12.48 -15.15
N MET A 213 13.86 11.65 -14.55
CA MET A 213 12.87 12.08 -13.56
C MET A 213 13.53 12.87 -12.42
N THR A 214 12.96 14.01 -12.03
CA THR A 214 13.47 14.89 -10.96
C THR A 214 12.84 14.58 -9.61
N ALA A 215 13.43 15.07 -8.51
CA ALA A 215 12.90 14.84 -7.17
C ALA A 215 11.52 15.47 -6.91
N ALA A 216 11.14 16.49 -7.69
CA ALA A 216 9.87 17.18 -7.59
C ALA A 216 8.80 16.61 -8.53
N ASP A 217 9.20 15.70 -9.41
CA ASP A 217 8.31 15.08 -10.39
C ASP A 217 7.34 14.13 -9.68
N ASP A 218 6.09 14.14 -10.14
CA ASP A 218 5.05 13.24 -9.65
C ASP A 218 5.26 11.84 -10.23
N PHE A 219 5.31 10.84 -9.36
CA PHE A 219 5.45 9.43 -9.74
C PHE A 219 4.38 8.95 -10.73
N PHE A 220 3.15 9.43 -10.58
CA PHE A 220 2.02 9.03 -11.41
C PHE A 220 1.99 9.77 -12.76
N ASP A 221 2.78 10.83 -12.94
CA ASP A 221 3.00 11.48 -14.25
C ASP A 221 3.87 10.64 -15.18
N TYR A 222 4.72 9.78 -14.62
CA TYR A 222 5.67 8.95 -15.38
C TYR A 222 5.20 7.49 -15.51
N GLY A 223 3.89 7.24 -15.43
CA GLY A 223 3.31 5.90 -15.57
C GLY A 223 3.32 5.05 -14.30
N GLY A 224 3.58 5.66 -13.14
CA GLY A 224 3.46 5.00 -11.85
C GLY A 224 2.03 4.55 -11.53
N HIS A 225 1.90 3.44 -10.82
CA HIS A 225 0.61 2.91 -10.36
C HIS A 225 0.75 2.21 -9.00
N SER A 226 -0.38 1.86 -8.36
CA SER A 226 -0.46 1.30 -7.00
C SER A 226 0.47 0.10 -6.76
N LEU A 227 0.66 -0.73 -7.79
CA LEU A 227 1.50 -1.93 -7.68
C LEU A 227 3.00 -1.58 -7.68
N LEU A 228 3.44 -0.64 -8.52
CA LEU A 228 4.80 -0.10 -8.45
C LEU A 228 5.04 0.66 -7.14
N ALA A 229 4.04 1.41 -6.65
CA ALA A 229 4.12 2.09 -5.36
C ALA A 229 4.34 1.10 -4.21
N THR A 230 3.56 0.00 -4.16
CA THR A 230 3.73 -1.09 -3.18
C THR A 230 5.15 -1.66 -3.24
N ARG A 231 5.68 -1.89 -4.45
CA ARG A 231 7.04 -2.39 -4.66
C ARG A 231 8.08 -1.44 -4.08
N ILE A 232 7.97 -0.16 -4.39
CA ILE A 232 8.91 0.86 -3.95
C ILE A 232 8.86 0.97 -2.43
N ILE A 233 7.67 1.04 -1.83
CA ILE A 233 7.49 1.08 -0.37
C ILE A 233 8.16 -0.12 0.31
N GLY A 234 7.86 -1.34 -0.16
CA GLY A 234 8.44 -2.55 0.41
C GLY A 234 9.97 -2.60 0.27
N LYS A 235 10.50 -2.21 -0.89
CA LYS A 235 11.94 -2.19 -1.16
C LYS A 235 12.66 -1.12 -0.33
N LEU A 236 12.07 0.07 -0.17
CA LEU A 236 12.58 1.14 0.68
C LEU A 236 12.62 0.70 2.15
N ALA A 237 11.56 0.04 2.63
CA ALA A 237 11.52 -0.50 3.98
C ALA A 237 12.60 -1.56 4.21
N GLN A 238 12.74 -2.53 3.29
CA GLN A 238 13.69 -3.64 3.42
C GLN A 238 15.15 -3.23 3.21
N SER A 239 15.44 -2.48 2.14
CA SER A 239 16.82 -2.18 1.72
C SER A 239 17.39 -0.94 2.41
N HIS A 240 16.53 -0.02 2.86
CA HIS A 240 16.92 1.28 3.35
C HIS A 240 16.33 1.64 4.73
N GLY A 241 15.45 0.81 5.31
CA GLY A 241 14.77 1.11 6.58
C GLY A 241 13.82 2.32 6.49
N ILE A 242 13.43 2.70 5.27
CA ILE A 242 12.56 3.83 4.96
C ILE A 242 11.13 3.30 4.91
N ASP A 243 10.33 3.59 5.94
CA ASP A 243 8.93 3.18 6.01
C ASP A 243 8.03 4.34 5.56
N ILE A 244 7.28 4.09 4.49
CA ILE A 244 6.38 5.05 3.84
C ILE A 244 4.97 4.47 3.88
N GLY A 245 4.04 5.21 4.48
CA GLY A 245 2.64 4.85 4.43
C GLY A 245 2.13 4.85 2.99
N PHE A 246 1.37 3.82 2.62
CA PHE A 246 0.80 3.75 1.27
C PHE A 246 -0.08 4.97 0.93
N ASN A 247 -0.80 5.51 1.91
CA ASN A 247 -1.58 6.75 1.74
C ASN A 247 -0.69 7.98 1.52
N ASP A 248 0.47 8.05 2.17
CA ASP A 248 1.39 9.19 2.02
C ASP A 248 1.98 9.21 0.61
N PHE A 249 2.20 8.03 0.01
CA PHE A 249 2.65 7.89 -1.38
C PHE A 249 1.69 8.54 -2.38
N PHE A 250 0.38 8.39 -2.19
CA PHE A 250 -0.60 9.03 -3.08
C PHE A 250 -0.82 10.51 -2.77
N LYS A 251 -0.72 10.92 -1.51
CA LYS A 251 -0.89 12.33 -1.10
C LYS A 251 0.31 13.20 -1.47
N SER A 252 1.51 12.62 -1.45
CA SER A 252 2.78 13.32 -1.62
C SER A 252 3.64 12.62 -2.68
N PRO A 253 3.20 12.52 -3.94
CA PRO A 253 3.70 11.55 -4.94
C PRO A 253 5.06 11.87 -5.56
N SER A 254 5.80 12.84 -5.03
CA SER A 254 7.18 13.12 -5.48
C SER A 254 8.20 12.59 -4.47
N ALA A 255 9.40 12.25 -4.96
CA ALA A 255 10.46 11.76 -4.07
C ALA A 255 10.81 12.77 -2.97
N ALA A 256 10.78 14.08 -3.28
CA ALA A 256 11.02 15.14 -2.32
C ALA A 256 9.91 15.25 -1.27
N ALA A 257 8.64 15.16 -1.68
CA ALA A 257 7.52 15.24 -0.76
C ALA A 257 7.41 13.97 0.11
N LEU A 258 7.59 12.77 -0.48
CA LEU A 258 7.64 11.52 0.27
C LEU A 258 8.70 11.53 1.37
N ALA A 259 9.88 12.08 1.10
CA ALA A 259 10.96 12.16 2.08
C ALA A 259 10.58 12.93 3.36
N GLU A 260 9.57 13.81 3.30
CA GLU A 260 9.02 14.54 4.45
C GLU A 260 8.08 13.69 5.32
N HIS A 261 7.50 12.61 4.75
CA HIS A 261 6.53 11.73 5.41
C HIS A 261 7.12 10.36 5.80
N VAL A 262 8.44 10.17 5.70
CA VAL A 262 9.12 8.91 6.07
C VAL A 262 9.19 8.74 7.58
N SER A 263 8.73 7.60 8.08
CA SER A 263 9.12 7.10 9.40
C SER A 263 10.37 6.21 9.26
N VAL A 264 11.39 6.45 10.08
CA VAL A 264 12.58 5.59 10.08
C VAL A 264 12.43 4.57 11.19
N ASN A 265 12.22 3.32 10.81
CA ASN A 265 12.32 2.21 11.74
C ASN A 265 13.81 1.87 11.90
N THR A 266 14.42 2.26 13.03
CA THR A 266 15.75 1.80 13.45
C THR A 266 15.72 0.39 14.03
N THR A 267 14.59 -0.31 13.93
CA THR A 267 14.58 -1.75 14.11
C THR A 267 15.35 -2.35 12.95
N GLU A 268 16.57 -2.82 13.24
CA GLU A 268 17.17 -3.89 12.46
C GLU A 268 16.15 -5.02 12.43
N THR A 269 15.32 -5.06 11.39
CA THR A 269 14.61 -6.26 11.01
C THR A 269 15.69 -7.19 10.48
N SER A 270 16.44 -7.79 11.41
CA SER A 270 17.26 -8.95 11.17
C SER A 270 16.31 -10.10 10.86
N MET A 271 15.76 -10.10 9.64
CA MET A 271 15.56 -11.37 8.99
C MET A 271 16.94 -11.84 8.59
N ALA A 272 17.32 -12.98 9.17
CA ALA A 272 18.54 -13.68 8.85
C ALA A 272 18.71 -13.67 7.33
N ALA A 273 19.82 -13.09 6.86
CA ALA A 273 20.28 -13.32 5.50
C ALA A 273 20.19 -14.82 5.28
N THR A 274 19.23 -15.24 4.46
CA THR A 274 19.05 -16.60 4.00
C THR A 274 20.33 -16.92 3.25
N GLY A 275 21.27 -17.56 3.95
CA GLY A 275 22.52 -18.00 3.34
C GLY A 275 22.16 -18.79 2.09
N ALA A 276 22.77 -18.40 0.95
CA ALA A 276 22.57 -18.95 -0.39
C ALA A 276 21.56 -20.12 -0.42
N ALA A 277 20.31 -19.82 -0.73
CA ALA A 277 19.22 -20.80 -0.75
C ALA A 277 19.69 -22.04 -1.52
N VAL A 278 19.74 -23.18 -0.82
CA VAL A 278 19.99 -24.46 -1.46
C VAL A 278 18.84 -24.69 -2.42
N PHE A 279 19.12 -24.86 -3.72
CA PHE A 279 18.07 -25.09 -4.71
C PHE A 279 17.12 -26.22 -4.27
N GLN A 280 15.87 -25.86 -4.00
CA GLN A 280 14.82 -26.80 -3.60
C GLN A 280 13.99 -27.17 -4.84
N ALA A 281 14.27 -28.37 -5.38
CA ALA A 281 13.55 -28.88 -6.54
C ALA A 281 12.05 -29.14 -6.25
N GLN A 282 11.66 -29.26 -4.98
CA GLN A 282 10.29 -29.56 -4.57
C GLN A 282 9.89 -28.69 -3.36
N ALA A 283 8.68 -28.15 -3.37
CA ALA A 283 8.12 -27.32 -2.31
C ALA A 283 6.61 -27.58 -2.15
N PRO A 284 5.99 -27.23 -1.01
CA PRO A 284 4.54 -27.11 -0.94
C PRO A 284 4.03 -26.00 -1.88
N LEU A 285 2.72 -25.95 -2.10
CA LEU A 285 2.09 -24.77 -2.71
C LEU A 285 2.19 -23.56 -1.77
N THR A 286 2.28 -22.37 -2.35
CA THR A 286 1.99 -21.13 -1.61
C THR A 286 0.52 -21.10 -1.20
N LEU A 287 0.14 -20.26 -0.23
CA LEU A 287 -1.25 -20.07 0.18
C LEU A 287 -2.13 -19.64 -1.00
N ALA A 288 -1.63 -18.76 -1.88
CA ALA A 288 -2.33 -18.35 -3.10
C ALA A 288 -2.50 -19.54 -4.08
N GLN A 289 -1.42 -20.29 -4.35
CA GLN A 289 -1.47 -21.48 -5.19
C GLN A 289 -2.40 -22.56 -4.61
N GLN A 290 -2.45 -22.72 -3.28
CA GLN A 290 -3.35 -23.65 -2.60
C GLN A 290 -4.81 -23.28 -2.84
N PHE A 291 -5.15 -21.99 -2.69
CA PHE A 291 -6.48 -21.48 -2.99
C PHE A 291 -6.86 -21.73 -4.46
N LEU A 292 -5.98 -21.35 -5.38
CA LEU A 292 -6.18 -21.57 -6.82
C LEU A 292 -6.30 -23.06 -7.15
N TRP A 293 -5.53 -23.95 -6.52
CA TRP A 293 -5.60 -25.39 -6.73
C TRP A 293 -6.94 -25.98 -6.26
N HIS A 294 -7.46 -25.53 -5.11
CA HIS A 294 -8.79 -25.93 -4.66
C HIS A 294 -9.88 -25.48 -5.64
N ALA A 295 -9.77 -24.25 -6.13
CA ALA A 295 -10.70 -23.71 -7.10
C ALA A 295 -10.59 -24.48 -8.44
N TYR A 296 -9.38 -24.75 -8.93
CA TYR A 296 -9.11 -25.56 -10.11
C TYR A 296 -9.71 -26.97 -10.02
N THR A 297 -9.55 -27.61 -8.86
CA THR A 297 -10.16 -28.92 -8.57
C THR A 297 -11.69 -28.86 -8.56
N ALA A 298 -12.28 -27.79 -8.02
CA ALA A 298 -13.74 -27.60 -7.97
C ALA A 298 -14.38 -27.38 -9.35
N TYR A 299 -13.59 -26.90 -10.32
CA TYR A 299 -13.99 -26.75 -11.73
C TYR A 299 -13.45 -27.89 -12.61
N ASP A 300 -13.29 -29.09 -12.05
CA ASP A 300 -12.91 -30.33 -12.74
C ASP A 300 -11.65 -30.18 -13.62
N PHE A 301 -10.67 -29.40 -13.16
CA PHE A 301 -9.42 -29.13 -13.87
C PHE A 301 -9.62 -28.49 -15.28
N SER A 302 -10.69 -27.72 -15.47
CA SER A 302 -11.03 -27.06 -16.74
C SER A 302 -10.11 -25.89 -17.12
N SER A 303 -10.18 -25.47 -18.39
CA SER A 303 -9.38 -24.38 -18.98
C SER A 303 -9.70 -22.98 -18.44
N ILE A 304 -10.63 -22.82 -17.50
CA ILE A 304 -11.02 -21.49 -16.95
C ILE A 304 -9.88 -20.78 -16.22
N TYR A 305 -8.84 -21.51 -15.80
CA TYR A 305 -7.62 -20.97 -15.19
C TYR A 305 -6.43 -20.91 -16.16
N ASN A 306 -6.67 -21.08 -17.45
CA ASN A 306 -5.70 -20.73 -18.47
C ASN A 306 -5.66 -19.22 -18.65
N LEU A 307 -4.48 -18.73 -19.03
CA LEU A 307 -4.26 -17.37 -19.51
C LEU A 307 -3.95 -17.44 -21.01
N PRO A 308 -4.96 -17.34 -21.89
CA PRO A 308 -4.81 -17.53 -23.33
C PRO A 308 -4.38 -16.23 -24.02
N PHE A 309 -3.14 -15.79 -23.79
CA PHE A 309 -2.63 -14.61 -24.47
C PHE A 309 -2.35 -14.90 -25.95
N ALA A 310 -2.47 -13.86 -26.77
CA ALA A 310 -2.13 -13.92 -28.18
C ALA A 310 -1.61 -12.57 -28.65
N ILE A 311 -0.56 -12.59 -29.47
CA ILE A 311 -0.01 -11.38 -30.10
C ILE A 311 0.10 -11.57 -31.61
N ALA A 312 -0.21 -10.51 -32.36
CA ALA A 312 -0.02 -10.42 -33.80
C ALA A 312 1.19 -9.55 -34.11
N PHE A 313 2.16 -10.09 -34.85
CA PHE A 313 3.32 -9.33 -35.32
C PHE A 313 3.01 -8.61 -36.63
N SER A 314 3.31 -7.31 -36.68
CA SER A 314 3.18 -6.48 -37.89
C SER A 314 4.23 -6.82 -38.94
N GLU A 315 5.40 -7.26 -38.50
CA GLU A 315 6.51 -7.70 -39.34
C GLU A 315 6.69 -9.22 -39.26
N ALA A 316 7.34 -9.79 -40.28
CA ALA A 316 7.78 -11.18 -40.22
C ALA A 316 8.82 -11.38 -39.11
N VAL A 317 8.63 -12.43 -38.32
CA VAL A 317 9.50 -12.80 -37.20
C VAL A 317 10.23 -14.11 -37.47
N ASP A 318 11.47 -14.20 -37.00
CA ASP A 318 12.23 -15.44 -37.04
C ASP A 318 11.83 -16.33 -35.85
N GLU A 319 11.03 -17.35 -36.15
CA GLU A 319 10.53 -18.30 -35.14
C GLU A 319 11.67 -19.04 -34.41
N GLN A 320 12.84 -19.21 -35.03
CA GLN A 320 13.97 -19.89 -34.42
C GLN A 320 14.65 -19.02 -33.35
N ILE A 321 14.72 -17.70 -33.57
CA ILE A 321 15.22 -16.75 -32.58
C ILE A 321 14.25 -16.68 -31.40
N LEU A 322 12.93 -16.63 -31.65
CA LEU A 322 11.92 -16.64 -30.59
C LEU A 322 11.93 -17.95 -29.79
N TYR A 323 12.07 -19.11 -30.45
CA TYR A 323 12.26 -20.38 -29.76
C TYR A 323 13.45 -20.33 -28.80
N GLN A 324 14.60 -19.81 -29.24
CA GLN A 324 15.79 -19.69 -28.38
C GLN A 324 15.55 -18.72 -27.22
N ALA A 325 14.93 -17.57 -27.49
CA ALA A 325 14.61 -16.58 -26.48
C ALA A 325 13.69 -17.14 -25.41
N PHE A 326 12.57 -17.77 -25.78
CA PHE A 326 11.68 -18.43 -24.82
C PHE A 326 12.35 -19.58 -24.07
N SER A 327 13.24 -20.35 -24.72
CA SER A 327 14.05 -21.35 -24.02
C SER A 327 14.89 -20.72 -22.90
N ASP A 328 15.45 -19.53 -23.11
CA ASP A 328 16.19 -18.81 -22.06
C ASP A 328 15.27 -18.33 -20.94
N ILE A 329 14.06 -17.86 -21.27
CA ILE A 329 13.03 -17.46 -20.28
C ILE A 329 12.64 -18.65 -19.40
N ILE A 330 12.36 -19.81 -19.99
CA ILE A 330 11.96 -21.02 -19.24
C ILE A 330 13.12 -21.54 -18.37
N LYS A 331 14.37 -21.42 -18.84
CA LYS A 331 15.55 -21.76 -18.03
C LYS A 331 15.70 -20.83 -16.82
N ARG A 332 15.54 -19.52 -17.06
CA ARG A 332 15.65 -18.44 -16.07
C ARG A 332 14.57 -18.56 -14.99
N HIS A 333 13.31 -18.69 -15.40
CA HIS A 333 12.15 -18.68 -14.51
C HIS A 333 11.65 -20.09 -14.22
N ALA A 334 12.06 -20.64 -13.07
CA ALA A 334 11.75 -22.02 -12.70
C ALA A 334 10.24 -22.32 -12.62
N SER A 335 9.41 -21.33 -12.28
CA SER A 335 7.95 -21.46 -12.23
C SER A 335 7.37 -21.95 -13.56
N LEU A 336 7.86 -21.45 -14.71
CA LEU A 336 7.40 -21.86 -16.04
C LEU A 336 7.69 -23.34 -16.35
N ARG A 337 8.64 -23.97 -15.65
CA ARG A 337 8.97 -25.38 -15.80
C ARG A 337 8.67 -26.19 -14.54
N THR A 338 7.60 -25.82 -13.84
CA THR A 338 7.16 -26.48 -12.61
C THR A 338 5.93 -27.35 -12.87
N THR A 339 5.95 -28.57 -12.34
CA THR A 339 4.85 -29.55 -12.39
C THR A 339 4.26 -29.73 -11.00
N PHE A 340 3.00 -30.18 -10.92
CA PHE A 340 2.22 -30.23 -9.69
C PHE A 340 1.76 -31.67 -9.40
N HIS A 341 2.27 -32.23 -8.29
CA HIS A 341 2.10 -33.66 -7.96
C HIS A 341 1.29 -33.80 -6.67
N THR A 342 0.18 -34.52 -6.74
CA THR A 342 -0.63 -34.84 -5.55
C THR A 342 -0.21 -36.20 -4.98
N GLN A 343 0.19 -36.24 -3.70
CA GLN A 343 0.49 -37.46 -2.98
C GLN A 343 -0.09 -37.39 -1.56
N ASN A 344 -0.90 -38.38 -1.15
CA ASN A 344 -1.57 -38.43 0.16
C ASN A 344 -2.36 -37.16 0.48
N ASP A 345 -3.16 -36.68 -0.48
CA ASP A 345 -3.98 -35.46 -0.39
C ASP A 345 -3.18 -34.15 -0.21
N ILE A 346 -1.86 -34.19 -0.45
CA ILE A 346 -0.98 -33.01 -0.44
C ILE A 346 -0.45 -32.78 -1.86
N THR A 347 -0.71 -31.61 -2.41
CA THR A 347 -0.13 -31.17 -3.69
C THR A 347 1.22 -30.48 -3.44
N LEU A 348 2.24 -30.92 -4.17
CA LEU A 348 3.57 -30.35 -4.14
C LEU A 348 3.95 -29.84 -5.53
N GLN A 349 4.65 -28.73 -5.58
CA GLN A 349 5.24 -28.21 -6.81
C GLN A 349 6.67 -28.75 -6.97
N ARG A 350 7.01 -29.17 -8.20
CA ARG A 350 8.31 -29.75 -8.56
C ARG A 350 8.86 -29.07 -9.81
N ILE A 351 10.04 -28.48 -9.65
CA ILE A 351 10.78 -27.85 -10.74
C ILE A 351 11.42 -28.94 -11.61
N VAL A 352 11.13 -28.92 -12.91
CA VAL A 352 11.79 -29.76 -13.92
C VAL A 352 13.21 -29.26 -14.15
N PRO A 353 14.26 -30.10 -13.99
CA PRO A 353 15.63 -29.70 -14.28
C PRO A 353 15.81 -29.24 -15.73
N VAL A 354 16.67 -28.24 -15.96
CA VAL A 354 16.94 -27.71 -17.31
C VAL A 354 17.41 -28.81 -18.28
N SER A 355 18.19 -29.78 -17.79
CA SER A 355 18.67 -30.93 -18.57
C SER A 355 17.56 -31.87 -19.05
N GLU A 356 16.35 -31.75 -18.52
CA GLU A 356 15.19 -32.59 -18.86
C GLU A 356 14.14 -31.85 -19.70
N LEU A 357 14.33 -30.56 -19.99
CA LEU A 357 13.37 -29.76 -20.76
C LEU A 357 13.07 -30.33 -22.15
N ASP A 358 14.06 -30.96 -22.80
CA ASP A 358 13.88 -31.58 -24.12
C ASP A 358 12.91 -32.78 -24.12
N GLN A 359 12.50 -33.27 -22.93
CA GLN A 359 11.49 -34.31 -22.78
C GLN A 359 10.05 -33.78 -22.86
N TYR A 360 9.88 -32.45 -22.81
CA TYR A 360 8.58 -31.79 -22.76
C TYR A 360 8.35 -30.98 -24.04
N GLN A 361 7.15 -31.10 -24.59
CA GLN A 361 6.73 -30.28 -25.72
C GLN A 361 6.07 -29.00 -25.21
N TRP A 362 6.70 -27.84 -25.43
CA TRP A 362 6.20 -26.54 -24.99
C TRP A 362 6.19 -25.48 -26.10
N PHE A 363 6.83 -25.74 -27.25
CA PHE A 363 6.91 -24.82 -28.38
C PHE A 363 6.48 -25.48 -29.70
N TRP A 364 5.68 -24.80 -30.51
CA TRP A 364 5.27 -25.25 -31.85
C TRP A 364 5.51 -24.17 -32.89
N PHE A 365 6.25 -24.52 -33.94
CA PHE A 365 6.48 -23.65 -35.10
C PHE A 365 5.20 -23.58 -35.97
N SER A 366 5.09 -22.55 -36.80
CA SER A 366 3.92 -22.36 -37.69
C SER A 366 3.67 -23.55 -38.61
N LYS A 367 4.74 -24.21 -39.07
CA LYS A 367 4.68 -25.44 -39.89
C LYS A 367 4.02 -26.62 -39.16
N ASP A 368 4.06 -26.65 -37.83
CA ASP A 368 3.56 -27.72 -36.96
C ASP A 368 2.10 -27.46 -36.49
N SER A 369 1.52 -26.33 -36.88
CA SER A 369 0.21 -25.83 -36.39
C SER A 369 -0.88 -25.80 -37.44
N GLN A 370 -0.76 -26.57 -38.52
CA GLN A 370 -1.76 -26.58 -39.60
C GLN A 370 -3.15 -26.96 -39.08
N GLY A 371 -4.14 -26.08 -39.30
CA GLY A 371 -5.53 -26.27 -38.88
C GLY A 371 -5.83 -25.93 -37.41
N VAL A 372 -4.85 -25.46 -36.65
CA VAL A 372 -5.04 -25.00 -35.26
C VAL A 372 -5.46 -23.53 -35.26
N ILE A 373 -6.45 -23.17 -34.44
CA ILE A 373 -6.90 -21.78 -34.22
C ILE A 373 -6.71 -21.36 -32.76
N LEU A 374 -6.84 -20.06 -32.47
CA LEU A 374 -6.70 -19.52 -31.11
C LEU A 374 -7.66 -20.17 -30.11
N THR A 375 -8.89 -20.48 -30.52
CA THR A 375 -9.88 -21.14 -29.66
C THR A 375 -9.40 -22.53 -29.23
N ASP A 376 -8.76 -23.30 -30.12
CA ASP A 376 -8.26 -24.63 -29.78
C ASP A 376 -7.16 -24.57 -28.72
N GLU A 377 -6.30 -23.54 -28.77
CA GLU A 377 -5.27 -23.33 -27.76
C GLU A 377 -5.88 -22.81 -26.44
N ALA A 378 -6.83 -21.86 -26.50
CA ALA A 378 -7.49 -21.36 -25.30
C ALA A 378 -8.22 -22.46 -24.50
N ASP A 379 -8.86 -23.39 -25.22
CA ASP A 379 -9.61 -24.51 -24.64
C ASP A 379 -8.73 -25.70 -24.20
N TYR A 380 -7.41 -25.63 -24.40
CA TYR A 380 -6.51 -26.72 -24.04
C TYR A 380 -6.52 -26.97 -22.52
N GLN A 381 -6.83 -28.19 -22.10
CA GLN A 381 -6.80 -28.56 -20.68
C GLN A 381 -5.43 -29.11 -20.32
N PHE A 382 -4.76 -28.45 -19.37
CA PHE A 382 -3.44 -28.89 -18.91
C PHE A 382 -3.53 -30.10 -17.96
N ASP A 383 -2.64 -31.08 -18.13
CA ASP A 383 -2.27 -32.06 -17.09
C ASP A 383 -1.00 -31.59 -16.36
N LEU A 384 -1.19 -30.72 -15.38
CA LEU A 384 -0.12 -30.10 -14.60
C LEU A 384 0.80 -31.10 -13.86
N ALA A 385 0.41 -32.37 -13.74
CA ALA A 385 1.26 -33.40 -13.15
C ALA A 385 2.29 -33.97 -14.13
N SER A 386 2.03 -33.89 -15.44
CA SER A 386 2.84 -34.56 -16.46
C SER A 386 3.35 -33.66 -17.59
N GLU A 387 2.82 -32.44 -17.74
CA GLU A 387 3.29 -31.48 -18.74
C GLU A 387 3.66 -30.12 -18.16
N LEU A 388 4.38 -29.31 -18.95
CA LEU A 388 4.73 -27.96 -18.54
C LEU A 388 3.49 -27.05 -18.62
N PRO A 389 3.32 -26.11 -17.67
CA PRO A 389 2.17 -25.22 -17.56
C PRO A 389 2.19 -24.08 -18.60
N LEU A 390 2.74 -24.31 -19.78
CA LEU A 390 2.73 -23.36 -20.88
C LEU A 390 2.74 -24.04 -22.25
N ARG A 391 2.21 -23.32 -23.24
CA ARG A 391 2.29 -23.63 -24.65
C ARG A 391 2.54 -22.35 -25.44
N ILE A 392 3.61 -22.37 -26.23
CA ILE A 392 3.97 -21.27 -27.13
C ILE A 392 3.81 -21.77 -28.55
N ARG A 393 2.86 -21.22 -29.29
CA ARG A 393 2.49 -21.74 -30.62
C ARG A 393 2.38 -20.61 -31.63
N PHE A 394 3.14 -20.70 -32.70
CA PHE A 394 2.85 -19.94 -33.91
C PHE A 394 1.67 -20.55 -34.64
N LEU A 395 0.65 -19.74 -34.92
CA LEU A 395 -0.48 -20.14 -35.74
C LEU A 395 -0.15 -19.96 -37.24
N PRO A 396 -0.72 -20.82 -38.10
CA PRO A 396 -0.51 -20.71 -39.54
C PRO A 396 -1.16 -19.42 -40.04
N SER A 397 -0.36 -18.58 -40.70
CA SER A 397 -0.83 -17.35 -41.34
C SER A 397 -0.38 -17.32 -42.80
N PRO A 398 -1.24 -16.96 -43.77
CA PRO A 398 -0.80 -16.66 -45.12
C PRO A 398 0.34 -15.63 -45.11
N ALA A 399 1.27 -15.68 -46.07
CA ALA A 399 2.41 -14.75 -46.12
C ALA A 399 2.01 -13.25 -46.23
N SER A 400 0.73 -12.96 -46.51
CA SER A 400 0.16 -11.62 -46.58
C SER A 400 -0.52 -11.16 -45.28
N GLU A 401 -0.61 -12.02 -44.27
CA GLU A 401 -1.27 -11.75 -43.00
C GLU A 401 -0.26 -11.70 -41.84
N PRO A 402 -0.56 -10.99 -40.74
CA PRO A 402 0.28 -10.98 -39.54
C PRO A 402 0.57 -12.39 -39.03
N GLN A 403 1.80 -12.63 -38.57
CA GLN A 403 2.11 -13.87 -37.84
C GLN A 403 1.53 -13.77 -36.43
N VAL A 404 0.74 -14.77 -36.03
CA VAL A 404 0.12 -14.81 -34.71
C VAL A 404 0.85 -15.81 -33.83
N LEU A 405 1.22 -15.36 -32.63
CA LEU A 405 1.80 -16.17 -31.58
C LEU A 405 0.79 -16.32 -30.44
N SER A 406 0.37 -17.55 -30.17
CA SER A 406 -0.37 -17.91 -28.96
C SER A 406 0.62 -18.19 -27.83
N LEU A 407 0.35 -17.59 -26.67
CA LEU A 407 1.07 -17.74 -25.41
C LEU A 407 0.06 -18.21 -24.37
N LEU A 408 -0.23 -19.51 -24.36
CA LEU A 408 -1.12 -20.11 -23.38
C LEU A 408 -0.31 -20.50 -22.15
N ILE A 409 -0.64 -19.95 -20.99
CA ILE A 409 0.07 -20.26 -19.74
C ILE A 409 -0.97 -20.56 -18.65
N HIS A 410 -0.73 -21.56 -17.81
CA HIS A 410 -1.63 -21.86 -16.70
C HIS A 410 -1.42 -20.85 -15.56
N HIS A 411 -2.50 -20.36 -14.95
CA HIS A 411 -2.43 -19.30 -13.92
C HIS A 411 -1.70 -19.74 -12.63
N MET A 412 -1.45 -21.04 -12.43
CA MET A 412 -0.66 -21.57 -11.30
C MET A 412 0.82 -21.14 -11.28
N VAL A 413 1.36 -20.69 -12.42
CA VAL A 413 2.80 -20.40 -12.56
C VAL A 413 3.13 -18.96 -12.92
N ILE A 414 2.13 -18.16 -13.27
CA ILE A 414 2.28 -16.74 -13.51
C ILE A 414 1.05 -15.99 -13.02
N ASP A 415 1.22 -14.70 -12.81
CA ASP A 415 0.18 -13.70 -12.70
C ASP A 415 0.49 -12.52 -13.62
N GLU A 416 -0.32 -11.47 -13.55
CA GLU A 416 -0.16 -10.29 -14.41
C GLU A 416 1.20 -9.61 -14.26
N TRP A 417 1.71 -9.50 -13.04
CA TRP A 417 3.04 -8.94 -12.83
C TRP A 417 4.12 -9.80 -13.48
N SER A 418 4.02 -11.11 -13.31
CA SER A 418 4.92 -12.08 -13.93
C SER A 418 4.91 -11.97 -15.45
N LEU A 419 3.76 -11.69 -16.07
CA LEU A 419 3.66 -11.50 -17.51
C LEU A 419 4.52 -10.31 -17.98
N ASN A 420 4.45 -9.17 -17.29
CA ASN A 420 5.27 -8.00 -17.63
C ASN A 420 6.77 -8.30 -17.48
N THR A 421 7.17 -9.00 -16.41
CA THR A 421 8.56 -9.47 -16.24
C THR A 421 9.00 -10.41 -17.35
N ILE A 422 8.16 -11.37 -17.74
CA ILE A 422 8.43 -12.32 -18.83
C ILE A 422 8.62 -11.59 -20.16
N MET A 423 7.77 -10.62 -20.48
CA MET A 423 7.84 -9.87 -21.74
C MET A 423 9.07 -8.95 -21.80
N ALA A 424 9.46 -8.33 -20.67
CA ALA A 424 10.70 -7.57 -20.57
C ALA A 424 11.94 -8.46 -20.80
N ASP A 425 12.01 -9.60 -20.10
CA ASP A 425 13.11 -10.56 -20.28
C ASP A 425 13.11 -11.14 -21.71
N LEU A 426 11.94 -11.35 -22.31
CA LEU A 426 11.81 -11.84 -23.70
C LEU A 426 12.43 -10.86 -24.69
N SER A 427 12.23 -9.55 -24.49
CA SER A 427 12.84 -8.51 -25.34
C SER A 427 14.37 -8.59 -25.30
N GLN A 428 14.94 -8.70 -24.09
CA GLN A 428 16.39 -8.84 -23.88
C GLN A 428 16.94 -10.17 -24.45
N ALA A 429 16.24 -11.27 -24.22
CA ALA A 429 16.61 -12.59 -24.75
C ALA A 429 16.58 -12.62 -26.27
N TYR A 430 15.52 -12.07 -26.86
CA TYR A 430 15.36 -11.98 -28.30
C TYR A 430 16.49 -11.17 -28.93
N TRP A 431 16.79 -9.99 -28.39
CA TRP A 431 17.90 -9.15 -28.84
C TRP A 431 19.24 -9.89 -28.78
N SER A 432 19.53 -10.55 -27.67
CA SER A 432 20.80 -11.29 -27.49
C SER A 432 20.92 -12.44 -28.49
N ARG A 433 19.84 -13.21 -28.68
CA ARG A 433 19.79 -14.34 -29.63
C ARG A 433 19.83 -13.89 -31.09
N ALA A 434 19.22 -12.75 -31.40
CA ALA A 434 19.32 -12.08 -32.69
C ALA A 434 20.78 -11.70 -33.04
N LEU A 435 21.62 -11.45 -32.04
CA LEU A 435 23.07 -11.24 -32.18
C LEU A 435 23.91 -12.53 -32.06
N HIS A 436 23.26 -13.69 -32.03
CA HIS A 436 23.87 -15.00 -31.82
C HIS A 436 24.63 -15.13 -30.48
N GLN A 437 24.14 -14.46 -29.44
CA GLN A 437 24.70 -14.49 -28.09
C GLN A 437 23.69 -15.06 -27.09
N GLU A 438 24.18 -15.55 -25.96
CA GLU A 438 23.30 -15.86 -24.83
C GLU A 438 22.97 -14.59 -24.06
N PRO A 439 21.73 -14.40 -23.58
CA PRO A 439 21.40 -13.26 -22.75
C PRO A 439 22.26 -13.23 -21.48
N GLN A 440 22.72 -12.03 -21.13
CA GLN A 440 23.40 -11.76 -19.86
C GLN A 440 22.38 -11.10 -18.93
N TRP A 441 22.13 -11.71 -17.78
CA TRP A 441 21.16 -11.21 -16.82
C TRP A 441 21.87 -10.44 -15.72
N ASP A 442 21.42 -9.21 -15.43
CA ASP A 442 22.03 -8.37 -14.40
C ASP A 442 21.67 -8.86 -12.98
N THR A 443 20.55 -9.57 -12.85
CA THR A 443 20.04 -10.10 -11.57
C THR A 443 19.66 -11.57 -11.68
N SER A 444 19.78 -12.29 -10.56
CA SER A 444 19.21 -13.63 -10.43
C SER A 444 17.68 -13.52 -10.42
N ALA A 445 17.01 -14.42 -11.13
CA ALA A 445 15.57 -14.59 -10.95
C ALA A 445 15.32 -15.28 -9.60
N GLY A 446 14.35 -14.78 -8.83
CA GLY A 446 13.87 -15.45 -7.63
C GLY A 446 13.09 -16.73 -7.96
N ASN A 447 12.74 -17.49 -6.93
CA ASN A 447 12.06 -18.78 -7.08
C ASN A 447 10.86 -18.88 -6.14
N ILE A 448 9.68 -19.14 -6.70
CA ILE A 448 8.44 -19.30 -5.92
C ILE A 448 8.51 -20.47 -4.93
N ASN A 449 9.33 -21.49 -5.17
CA ASN A 449 9.55 -22.57 -4.21
C ASN A 449 10.18 -22.06 -2.91
N ASP A 450 11.11 -21.11 -3.00
CA ASP A 450 11.78 -20.55 -1.84
C ASP A 450 10.80 -19.71 -1.02
N PHE A 451 9.93 -18.94 -1.71
CA PHE A 451 8.81 -18.23 -1.09
C PHE A 451 7.83 -19.20 -0.40
N ALA A 452 7.44 -20.29 -1.05
CA ALA A 452 6.52 -21.28 -0.47
C ALA A 452 7.09 -21.93 0.79
N LEU A 453 8.38 -22.24 0.81
CA LEU A 453 9.06 -22.78 1.98
C LEU A 453 9.16 -21.75 3.11
N LEU A 454 9.49 -20.49 2.79
CA LEU A 454 9.51 -19.39 3.75
C LEU A 454 8.12 -19.19 4.37
N GLN A 455 7.08 -19.14 3.55
CA GLN A 455 5.69 -18.98 4.00
C GLN A 455 5.25 -20.16 4.87
N GLN A 456 5.64 -21.39 4.55
CA GLN A 456 5.38 -22.56 5.39
C GLN A 456 6.05 -22.45 6.76
N LEU A 457 7.29 -21.92 6.81
CA LEU A 457 8.03 -21.73 8.06
C LEU A 457 7.44 -20.62 8.93
N GLN A 458 6.99 -19.52 8.31
CA GLN A 458 6.36 -18.39 9.00
C GLN A 458 4.94 -18.74 9.49
N GLY A 459 4.21 -19.55 8.74
CA GLY A 459 2.81 -19.87 8.99
C GLY A 459 1.87 -18.71 8.68
N ILE A 460 0.58 -18.90 8.92
CA ILE A 460 -0.46 -17.89 8.67
C ILE A 460 -0.40 -16.82 9.77
N ASN A 461 -0.32 -15.55 9.37
CA ASN A 461 -0.34 -14.44 10.31
C ASN A 461 -1.76 -14.22 10.87
N GLN A 462 -1.97 -14.58 12.14
CA GLN A 462 -3.28 -14.46 12.78
C GLN A 462 -3.76 -13.02 12.94
N GLN A 463 -2.87 -12.03 13.04
CA GLN A 463 -3.27 -10.61 13.10
C GLN A 463 -3.89 -10.16 11.78
N HIS A 464 -3.36 -10.64 10.65
CA HIS A 464 -3.88 -10.34 9.32
C HIS A 464 -5.22 -11.05 9.09
N VAL A 465 -5.37 -12.28 9.57
CA VAL A 465 -6.68 -12.96 9.58
C VAL A 465 -7.70 -12.15 10.40
N ASN A 466 -7.32 -11.70 11.60
CA ASN A 466 -8.21 -10.94 12.48
C ASN A 466 -8.69 -9.64 11.82
N TYR A 467 -7.77 -8.89 11.18
CA TYR A 467 -8.09 -7.68 10.41
C TYR A 467 -9.24 -7.90 9.43
N TRP A 468 -9.16 -8.97 8.65
CA TRP A 468 -10.18 -9.31 7.66
C TRP A 468 -11.48 -9.78 8.32
N THR A 469 -11.38 -10.66 9.32
CA THR A 469 -12.58 -11.18 9.99
C THR A 469 -13.36 -10.10 10.73
N ASP A 470 -12.69 -9.06 11.23
CA ASP A 470 -13.35 -7.96 11.92
C ASP A 470 -14.06 -7.02 10.94
N ARG A 471 -13.46 -6.73 9.77
CA ARG A 471 -14.05 -5.91 8.71
C ARG A 471 -15.23 -6.60 7.99
N LEU A 472 -15.14 -7.91 7.80
CA LEU A 472 -16.11 -8.68 7.03
C LEU A 472 -17.13 -9.41 7.92
N ARG A 473 -17.08 -9.19 9.24
CA ARG A 473 -18.07 -9.74 10.17
C ARG A 473 -19.47 -9.25 9.80
N GLU A 474 -20.38 -10.19 9.64
CA GLU A 474 -21.79 -9.91 9.27
C GLU A 474 -21.96 -9.18 7.94
N ALA A 475 -20.95 -9.20 7.06
CA ALA A 475 -21.06 -8.62 5.73
C ALA A 475 -22.13 -9.37 4.90
N PRO A 476 -22.86 -8.67 4.01
CA PRO A 476 -23.79 -9.32 3.10
C PRO A 476 -23.04 -10.27 2.16
N LYS A 477 -23.71 -11.34 1.74
CA LYS A 477 -23.15 -12.32 0.81
C LYS A 477 -23.65 -12.05 -0.62
N GLY A 478 -22.72 -11.97 -1.56
CA GLY A 478 -22.97 -11.82 -2.99
C GLY A 478 -23.59 -10.47 -3.38
N PHE A 479 -24.03 -10.39 -4.64
CA PHE A 479 -24.78 -9.27 -5.19
C PHE A 479 -26.04 -9.82 -5.85
N ALA A 480 -27.21 -9.31 -5.45
CA ALA A 480 -28.50 -9.80 -5.92
C ALA A 480 -29.43 -8.61 -6.20
N PRO A 481 -29.21 -7.87 -7.30
CA PRO A 481 -30.09 -6.77 -7.67
C PRO A 481 -31.47 -7.33 -8.05
N PRO A 482 -32.54 -6.53 -7.92
CA PRO A 482 -33.86 -6.91 -8.43
C PRO A 482 -33.81 -7.08 -9.96
N ASP A 483 -33.64 -8.31 -10.45
CA ASP A 483 -33.73 -8.66 -11.87
C ASP A 483 -34.86 -9.69 -12.09
N PRO A 484 -36.03 -9.28 -12.60
CA PRO A 484 -37.14 -10.19 -12.88
C PRO A 484 -36.87 -11.17 -14.02
N SER A 485 -35.75 -11.01 -14.74
CA SER A 485 -35.33 -11.88 -15.84
C SER A 485 -34.20 -12.84 -15.48
N ALA A 486 -33.68 -12.79 -14.25
CA ALA A 486 -32.72 -13.78 -13.77
C ALA A 486 -33.32 -15.19 -13.80
N THR A 487 -32.61 -16.14 -14.40
CA THR A 487 -33.13 -17.48 -14.68
C THR A 487 -32.66 -18.55 -13.71
N ILE A 488 -31.58 -18.26 -12.96
CA ILE A 488 -31.00 -19.15 -11.96
C ILE A 488 -30.80 -18.41 -10.64
N THR A 489 -30.86 -19.15 -9.53
CA THR A 489 -30.52 -18.59 -8.21
C THR A 489 -28.99 -18.42 -8.08
N PRO A 490 -28.49 -17.49 -7.23
CA PRO A 490 -27.05 -17.21 -7.08
C PRO A 490 -26.15 -18.43 -6.77
N ASN A 491 -26.73 -19.53 -6.30
CA ASN A 491 -26.01 -20.75 -5.91
C ASN A 491 -25.95 -21.83 -7.02
N GLU A 492 -26.55 -21.61 -8.19
CA GLU A 492 -26.40 -22.54 -9.32
C GLU A 492 -25.12 -22.20 -10.12
N VAL A 493 -24.26 -23.22 -10.30
CA VAL A 493 -22.95 -23.05 -10.97
C VAL A 493 -23.18 -22.93 -12.47
N SER A 494 -23.09 -21.72 -13.00
CA SER A 494 -22.93 -21.46 -14.43
C SER A 494 -21.66 -20.65 -14.65
N THR A 495 -20.86 -21.05 -15.63
CA THR A 495 -19.71 -20.28 -16.08
C THR A 495 -20.00 -19.50 -17.35
N ASN A 496 -21.15 -19.72 -18.02
CA ASN A 496 -21.47 -19.09 -19.29
C ASN A 496 -21.58 -17.57 -19.14
N ALA A 497 -20.75 -16.85 -19.88
CA ALA A 497 -20.61 -15.40 -19.75
C ALA A 497 -20.80 -14.66 -21.07
N GLN A 498 -21.19 -13.40 -20.94
CA GLN A 498 -21.11 -12.42 -22.00
C GLN A 498 -20.24 -11.25 -21.55
N CYS A 499 -19.81 -10.45 -22.51
CA CYS A 499 -18.93 -9.31 -22.30
C CYS A 499 -19.51 -8.06 -22.95
N ILE A 500 -19.49 -6.94 -22.24
CA ILE A 500 -19.81 -5.61 -22.75
C ILE A 500 -18.60 -4.72 -22.52
N GLU A 501 -18.20 -3.98 -23.55
CA GLU A 501 -17.11 -3.02 -23.47
C GLU A 501 -17.67 -1.60 -23.40
N LEU A 502 -17.24 -0.88 -22.37
CA LEU A 502 -17.46 0.56 -22.20
C LEU A 502 -16.16 1.28 -22.54
N ASP A 503 -16.10 1.84 -23.75
CA ASP A 503 -15.03 2.76 -24.16
C ASP A 503 -15.32 4.15 -23.57
N LEU A 504 -14.38 4.69 -22.79
CA LEU A 504 -14.46 6.04 -22.23
C LEU A 504 -13.78 7.07 -23.13
N GLY A 505 -13.03 6.65 -24.14
CA GLY A 505 -12.24 7.51 -25.02
C GLY A 505 -10.93 8.00 -24.38
N ALA A 506 -9.99 8.44 -25.22
CA ALA A 506 -8.72 8.99 -24.77
C ALA A 506 -8.89 10.31 -23.99
N GLU A 507 -9.96 11.05 -24.27
CA GLU A 507 -10.29 12.31 -23.59
C GLU A 507 -10.70 12.12 -22.12
N ALA A 508 -11.07 10.91 -21.69
CA ALA A 508 -11.51 10.66 -20.33
C ALA A 508 -10.36 10.46 -19.34
N TYR A 509 -9.18 10.01 -19.81
CA TYR A 509 -8.04 9.70 -18.94
C TYR A 509 -7.58 10.93 -18.13
N GLN A 510 -7.28 12.03 -18.83
CA GLN A 510 -6.72 13.23 -18.19
C GLN A 510 -7.63 13.84 -17.13
N PRO A 511 -8.95 14.06 -17.36
CA PRO A 511 -9.85 14.54 -16.33
C PRO A 511 -9.97 13.61 -15.12
N ILE A 512 -10.10 12.30 -15.33
CA ILE A 512 -10.26 11.32 -14.24
C ILE A 512 -8.95 11.22 -13.43
N SER A 513 -7.80 11.21 -14.09
CA SER A 513 -6.48 11.21 -13.43
C SER A 513 -6.27 12.49 -12.62
N ALA A 514 -6.61 13.66 -13.19
CA ALA A 514 -6.54 14.93 -12.47
C ALA A 514 -7.48 14.95 -11.24
N PHE A 515 -8.68 14.42 -11.36
CA PHE A 515 -9.62 14.27 -10.26
C PHE A 515 -9.07 13.35 -9.16
N ALA A 516 -8.51 12.20 -9.54
CA ALA A 516 -7.87 11.27 -8.61
C ALA A 516 -6.77 11.98 -7.80
N ARG A 517 -5.89 12.75 -8.47
CA ARG A 517 -4.82 13.52 -7.83
C ARG A 517 -5.34 14.61 -6.90
N GLN A 518 -6.35 15.37 -7.32
CA GLN A 518 -6.96 16.42 -6.50
C GLN A 518 -7.47 15.87 -5.16
N HIS A 519 -7.92 14.62 -5.14
CA HIS A 519 -8.44 13.94 -3.94
C HIS A 519 -7.47 12.91 -3.36
N GLY A 520 -6.17 12.97 -3.69
CA GLY A 520 -5.15 12.06 -3.14
C GLY A 520 -5.46 10.57 -3.30
N SER A 521 -6.11 10.22 -4.41
CA SER A 521 -6.65 8.91 -4.72
C SER A 521 -6.01 8.32 -5.99
N SER A 522 -6.11 7.00 -6.17
CA SER A 522 -5.68 6.36 -7.41
C SER A 522 -6.77 6.42 -8.49
N LEU A 523 -6.36 6.33 -9.77
CA LEU A 523 -7.29 6.13 -10.89
C LEU A 523 -8.24 4.95 -10.64
N PHE A 524 -7.67 3.85 -10.12
CA PHE A 524 -8.43 2.67 -9.72
C PHE A 524 -9.51 3.01 -8.68
N ALA A 525 -9.19 3.74 -7.61
CA ALA A 525 -10.15 4.10 -6.57
C ALA A 525 -11.29 4.97 -7.11
N VAL A 526 -11.03 5.88 -8.06
CA VAL A 526 -12.07 6.71 -8.69
C VAL A 526 -13.02 5.86 -9.52
N ILE A 527 -12.50 4.99 -10.39
CA ILE A 527 -13.33 4.13 -11.24
C ILE A 527 -14.07 3.08 -10.39
N TYR A 528 -13.40 2.51 -9.39
CA TYR A 528 -13.99 1.62 -8.39
C TYR A 528 -15.18 2.30 -7.70
N THR A 529 -15.02 3.56 -7.25
CA THR A 529 -16.09 4.34 -6.62
C THR A 529 -17.26 4.55 -7.57
N ALA A 530 -17.00 4.84 -8.84
CA ALA A 530 -18.05 5.00 -9.85
C ALA A 530 -18.82 3.69 -10.11
N ILE A 531 -18.12 2.54 -10.13
CA ILE A 531 -18.73 1.21 -10.24
C ILE A 531 -19.56 0.90 -8.99
N ALA A 532 -19.01 1.09 -7.80
CA ALA A 532 -19.70 0.86 -6.53
C ALA A 532 -20.99 1.70 -6.42
N LEU A 533 -20.93 2.98 -6.75
CA LEU A 533 -22.11 3.86 -6.80
C LEU A 533 -23.12 3.42 -7.86
N SER A 534 -22.67 2.94 -9.02
CA SER A 534 -23.56 2.43 -10.07
C SER A 534 -24.31 1.18 -9.61
N LEU A 535 -23.63 0.28 -8.89
CA LEU A 535 -24.23 -0.92 -8.31
C LEU A 535 -25.25 -0.55 -7.22
N HIS A 536 -24.91 0.38 -6.33
CA HIS A 536 -25.84 0.92 -5.33
C HIS A 536 -27.06 1.56 -6.02
N LYS A 537 -26.87 2.46 -6.99
CA LYS A 537 -27.96 3.10 -7.76
C LYS A 537 -28.85 2.10 -8.48
N GLN A 538 -28.26 1.02 -9.01
CA GLN A 538 -29.00 -0.01 -9.74
C GLN A 538 -29.80 -0.93 -8.82
N SER A 539 -29.24 -1.30 -7.67
CA SER A 539 -29.78 -2.33 -6.78
C SER A 539 -30.61 -1.78 -5.61
N GLY A 540 -30.33 -0.55 -5.18
CA GLY A 540 -30.85 0.02 -3.93
C GLY A 540 -30.23 -0.58 -2.67
N LEU A 541 -29.10 -1.29 -2.79
CA LEU A 541 -28.41 -1.91 -1.65
C LEU A 541 -27.45 -0.91 -0.98
N ASP A 542 -27.59 -0.71 0.33
CA ASP A 542 -26.74 0.19 1.11
C ASP A 542 -25.46 -0.48 1.65
N ASP A 543 -25.28 -1.78 1.42
CA ASP A 543 -24.12 -2.56 1.87
C ASP A 543 -23.77 -3.60 0.79
N ILE A 544 -22.57 -3.52 0.23
CA ILE A 544 -22.11 -4.38 -0.88
C ILE A 544 -20.69 -4.86 -0.59
N VAL A 545 -20.42 -6.16 -0.75
CA VAL A 545 -19.06 -6.70 -0.74
C VAL A 545 -18.57 -6.85 -2.17
N ILE A 546 -17.44 -6.22 -2.48
CA ILE A 546 -16.81 -6.23 -3.79
C ILE A 546 -15.42 -6.87 -3.64
N GLY A 547 -15.11 -7.82 -4.50
CA GLY A 547 -13.77 -8.42 -4.58
C GLY A 547 -12.84 -7.61 -5.47
N THR A 548 -11.55 -7.65 -5.17
CA THR A 548 -10.48 -7.16 -6.06
C THR A 548 -9.25 -8.04 -5.94
N SER A 549 -8.35 -7.96 -6.92
CA SER A 549 -7.03 -8.58 -6.83
C SER A 549 -6.09 -7.74 -5.96
N ALA A 550 -5.16 -8.42 -5.32
CA ALA A 550 -3.95 -7.85 -4.77
C ALA A 550 -2.76 -8.71 -5.22
N SER A 551 -1.58 -8.11 -5.37
CA SER A 551 -0.40 -8.83 -5.88
C SER A 551 0.02 -10.03 -5.02
N GLY A 552 -0.28 -10.00 -3.72
CA GLY A 552 0.15 -10.98 -2.73
C GLY A 552 1.67 -11.02 -2.50
N ARG A 553 2.45 -10.24 -3.26
CA ARG A 553 3.87 -9.97 -3.02
C ARG A 553 3.98 -8.92 -1.92
N THR A 554 4.13 -9.35 -0.67
CA THR A 554 4.37 -8.44 0.46
C THR A 554 5.83 -8.37 0.88
N ASP A 555 6.65 -9.31 0.38
CA ASP A 555 8.09 -9.36 0.64
C ASP A 555 8.86 -8.90 -0.60
N ALA A 556 9.71 -7.90 -0.40
CA ALA A 556 10.43 -7.25 -1.48
C ALA A 556 11.50 -8.14 -2.13
N GLU A 557 11.95 -9.21 -1.47
CA GLU A 557 12.84 -10.22 -2.05
C GLU A 557 12.20 -10.93 -3.26
N PHE A 558 10.87 -11.06 -3.26
CA PHE A 558 10.15 -11.83 -4.27
C PHE A 558 9.42 -10.97 -5.31
N PHE A 559 9.58 -9.64 -5.31
CA PHE A 559 8.86 -8.76 -6.22
C PHE A 559 9.06 -9.12 -7.70
N ASP A 560 10.29 -9.42 -8.10
CA ASP A 560 10.64 -9.75 -9.48
C ASP A 560 10.60 -11.27 -9.75
N THR A 561 9.99 -12.05 -8.84
CA THR A 561 9.83 -13.49 -9.02
C THR A 561 8.61 -13.79 -9.90
N VAL A 562 8.85 -14.52 -11.00
CA VAL A 562 7.79 -15.08 -11.84
C VAL A 562 7.13 -16.25 -11.11
N GLY A 563 5.82 -16.15 -10.90
CA GLY A 563 5.03 -17.10 -10.11
C GLY A 563 3.60 -16.62 -9.91
N TYR A 564 2.73 -17.47 -9.33
CA TYR A 564 1.39 -17.06 -8.91
C TYR A 564 1.41 -16.59 -7.45
N PHE A 565 1.30 -15.27 -7.26
CA PHE A 565 1.23 -14.64 -5.94
C PHE A 565 -0.12 -13.98 -5.67
N THR A 566 -0.89 -13.67 -6.73
CA THR A 566 -2.15 -12.92 -6.62
C THR A 566 -3.10 -13.52 -5.60
N THR A 567 -3.56 -12.69 -4.68
CA THR A 567 -4.65 -12.99 -3.75
C THR A 567 -5.88 -12.19 -4.11
N MET A 568 -7.05 -12.70 -3.70
CA MET A 568 -8.29 -11.93 -3.75
C MET A 568 -8.57 -11.35 -2.39
N VAL A 569 -8.88 -10.06 -2.34
CA VAL A 569 -9.36 -9.36 -1.15
C VAL A 569 -10.80 -8.91 -1.34
N ALA A 570 -11.51 -8.70 -0.23
CA ALA A 570 -12.92 -8.32 -0.24
C ALA A 570 -13.13 -7.01 0.53
N HIS A 571 -13.73 -6.02 -0.10
CA HIS A 571 -14.03 -4.73 0.48
C HIS A 571 -15.53 -4.60 0.70
N ARG A 572 -15.93 -4.37 1.95
CA ARG A 572 -17.31 -4.07 2.33
C ARG A 572 -17.53 -2.56 2.20
N ILE A 573 -18.39 -2.18 1.27
CA ILE A 573 -18.72 -0.77 0.99
C ILE A 573 -20.11 -0.50 1.52
N GLN A 574 -20.22 0.47 2.43
CA GLN A 574 -21.48 0.90 3.01
C GLN A 574 -21.81 2.31 2.51
N PHE A 575 -23.05 2.52 2.09
CA PHE A 575 -23.49 3.77 1.49
C PHE A 575 -24.39 4.53 2.47
N ASP A 576 -24.06 5.79 2.74
CA ASP A 576 -24.95 6.73 3.42
C ASP A 576 -25.41 7.81 2.44
N THR A 577 -26.71 7.90 2.21
CA THR A 577 -27.30 8.87 1.27
C THR A 577 -26.99 10.34 1.61
N GLU A 578 -26.65 10.64 2.86
CA GLU A 578 -26.27 11.98 3.32
C GLU A 578 -24.77 12.30 3.13
N GLN A 579 -23.95 11.28 2.88
CA GLN A 579 -22.52 11.39 2.58
C GLN A 579 -22.30 12.10 1.22
N SER A 580 -21.19 12.82 1.08
CA SER A 580 -20.76 13.35 -0.22
C SER A 580 -20.02 12.28 -1.04
N VAL A 581 -19.99 12.45 -2.36
CA VAL A 581 -19.20 11.55 -3.22
C VAL A 581 -17.70 11.60 -2.87
N GLU A 582 -17.19 12.78 -2.52
CA GLU A 582 -15.81 12.94 -2.04
C GLU A 582 -15.54 12.09 -0.79
N SER A 583 -16.44 12.12 0.19
CA SER A 583 -16.25 11.35 1.42
C SER A 583 -16.26 9.85 1.13
N LEU A 584 -17.13 9.38 0.23
CA LEU A 584 -17.14 7.97 -0.17
C LEU A 584 -15.85 7.58 -0.89
N LEU A 585 -15.35 8.43 -1.80
CA LEU A 585 -14.08 8.20 -2.47
C LEU A 585 -12.93 8.09 -1.46
N ASN A 586 -12.89 8.97 -0.46
CA ASN A 586 -11.87 8.93 0.58
C ASN A 586 -11.94 7.64 1.40
N ASP A 587 -13.14 7.19 1.76
CA ASP A 587 -13.35 5.93 2.50
C ASP A 587 -12.92 4.71 1.67
N ILE A 588 -13.26 4.69 0.38
CA ILE A 588 -12.87 3.64 -0.56
C ILE A 588 -11.35 3.64 -0.77
N THR A 589 -10.74 4.80 -1.01
CA THR A 589 -9.29 4.96 -1.14
C THR A 589 -8.59 4.45 0.10
N PHE A 590 -9.05 4.84 1.30
CA PHE A 590 -8.51 4.33 2.56
C PHE A 590 -8.66 2.81 2.67
N THR A 591 -9.84 2.26 2.35
CA THR A 591 -10.12 0.83 2.42
C THR A 591 -9.22 0.01 1.51
N ILE A 592 -9.09 0.43 0.24
CA ILE A 592 -8.21 -0.24 -0.73
C ILE A 592 -6.77 -0.23 -0.22
N ASN A 593 -6.26 0.95 0.12
CA ASN A 593 -4.86 1.16 0.50
C ASN A 593 -4.50 0.45 1.80
N ASP A 594 -5.34 0.59 2.83
CA ASP A 594 -5.13 -0.02 4.14
C ASP A 594 -5.08 -1.55 4.04
N SER A 595 -5.91 -2.12 3.17
CA SER A 595 -6.03 -3.56 3.00
C SER A 595 -4.82 -4.25 2.37
N MET A 596 -4.00 -3.52 1.60
CA MET A 596 -2.87 -4.09 0.86
C MET A 596 -1.83 -4.77 1.75
N ARG A 597 -1.59 -4.24 2.96
CA ARG A 597 -0.63 -4.82 3.91
C ARG A 597 -1.08 -6.17 4.51
N TYR A 598 -2.36 -6.48 4.36
CA TYR A 598 -3.00 -7.71 4.86
C TYR A 598 -3.36 -8.67 3.72
N ALA A 599 -2.93 -8.37 2.49
CA ALA A 599 -3.26 -9.14 1.29
C ALA A 599 -2.50 -10.48 1.18
N ASP A 600 -1.66 -10.84 2.14
CA ASP A 600 -0.99 -12.15 2.24
C ASP A 600 -1.94 -13.29 2.64
N ILE A 601 -3.16 -12.97 3.11
CA ILE A 601 -4.17 -13.94 3.51
C ILE A 601 -5.18 -14.16 2.37
N PRO A 602 -5.23 -15.37 1.77
CA PRO A 602 -6.24 -15.69 0.76
C PRO A 602 -7.67 -15.67 1.28
N ILE A 603 -8.61 -15.37 0.37
CA ILE A 603 -10.04 -15.24 0.68
C ILE A 603 -10.67 -16.50 1.28
N ASP A 604 -10.25 -17.71 0.91
CA ASP A 604 -10.81 -18.95 1.46
C ASP A 604 -10.48 -19.13 2.95
N ILE A 605 -9.29 -18.72 3.39
CA ILE A 605 -8.91 -18.69 4.81
C ILE A 605 -9.76 -17.67 5.56
N ILE A 606 -9.99 -16.49 4.98
CA ILE A 606 -10.86 -15.45 5.56
C ILE A 606 -12.29 -15.99 5.70
N GLN A 607 -12.87 -16.52 4.62
CA GLN A 607 -14.23 -17.07 4.58
C GLN A 607 -14.41 -18.23 5.58
N LYS A 608 -13.45 -19.15 5.65
CA LYS A 608 -13.46 -20.24 6.63
C LYS A 608 -13.45 -19.71 8.06
N SER A 609 -12.69 -18.65 8.32
CA SER A 609 -12.63 -18.00 9.64
C SER A 609 -13.91 -17.25 9.99
N LEU A 610 -14.66 -16.77 8.98
CA LEU A 610 -16.02 -16.24 9.12
C LEU A 610 -17.10 -17.34 9.28
N GLY A 611 -16.71 -18.62 9.26
CA GLY A 611 -17.62 -19.75 9.39
C GLY A 611 -18.34 -20.16 8.10
N MET A 612 -17.87 -19.69 6.93
CA MET A 612 -18.39 -20.15 5.64
C MET A 612 -17.86 -21.54 5.28
N SER A 613 -18.69 -22.29 4.57
CA SER A 613 -18.36 -23.57 3.96
C SER A 613 -18.01 -23.38 2.48
N PRO A 614 -17.28 -24.32 1.84
CA PRO A 614 -17.02 -24.25 0.40
C PRO A 614 -18.28 -24.17 -0.46
N THR A 615 -19.41 -24.72 0.01
CA THR A 615 -20.70 -24.68 -0.69
C THR A 615 -21.39 -23.31 -0.64
N ASP A 616 -20.91 -22.38 0.19
CA ASP A 616 -21.41 -20.99 0.23
C ASP A 616 -20.90 -20.15 -0.96
N GLY A 617 -19.92 -20.63 -1.73
CA GLY A 617 -19.27 -19.85 -2.79
C GLY A 617 -18.36 -18.75 -2.24
N LEU A 618 -18.08 -17.74 -3.08
CA LEU A 618 -17.35 -16.54 -2.68
C LEU A 618 -18.25 -15.57 -1.91
N LEU A 619 -17.66 -14.83 -0.97
CA LEU A 619 -18.36 -13.82 -0.16
C LEU A 619 -18.92 -12.68 -1.02
N PHE A 620 -18.24 -12.37 -2.13
CA PHE A 620 -18.62 -11.37 -3.11
C PHE A 620 -19.01 -12.03 -4.43
N ASP A 621 -19.82 -11.31 -5.20
CA ASP A 621 -20.18 -11.71 -6.56
C ASP A 621 -19.72 -10.71 -7.64
N VAL A 622 -19.44 -9.49 -7.21
CA VAL A 622 -18.84 -8.43 -8.01
C VAL A 622 -17.34 -8.48 -7.78
N TYR A 623 -16.58 -8.47 -8.87
CA TYR A 623 -15.13 -8.38 -8.87
C TYR A 623 -14.67 -7.22 -9.73
N ILE A 624 -13.78 -6.38 -9.21
CA ILE A 624 -13.21 -5.24 -9.95
C ILE A 624 -11.71 -5.45 -10.04
N HIS A 625 -11.16 -5.28 -11.23
CA HIS A 625 -9.75 -5.44 -11.52
C HIS A 625 -9.25 -4.32 -12.44
N ILE A 626 -7.97 -3.96 -12.34
CA ILE A 626 -7.33 -3.01 -13.25
C ILE A 626 -6.09 -3.63 -13.88
N HIS A 627 -5.98 -3.47 -15.19
CA HIS A 627 -4.85 -3.82 -16.02
C HIS A 627 -4.15 -2.54 -16.44
N SER A 628 -2.97 -2.28 -15.89
CA SER A 628 -2.15 -1.11 -16.22
C SER A 628 -0.88 -1.56 -16.94
N ASN A 629 -0.55 -0.87 -18.05
CA ASN A 629 0.68 -1.08 -18.81
C ASN A 629 0.88 -2.54 -19.26
N ASN A 630 -0.08 -3.04 -20.05
CA ASN A 630 -0.07 -4.40 -20.56
C ASN A 630 1.07 -4.63 -21.57
N ALA A 631 2.07 -5.42 -21.17
CA ALA A 631 3.27 -5.70 -21.99
C ALA A 631 3.02 -6.55 -23.26
N LEU A 632 1.77 -6.91 -23.55
CA LEU A 632 1.36 -7.60 -24.78
C LEU A 632 1.16 -6.66 -25.97
N ASN A 633 1.34 -5.36 -25.79
CA ASN A 633 1.50 -4.38 -26.87
C ASN A 633 2.91 -3.79 -26.80
N GLY A 634 3.69 -3.89 -27.88
CA GLY A 634 5.07 -3.43 -27.84
C GLY A 634 5.87 -3.77 -29.09
N ALA A 635 7.20 -3.79 -28.95
CA ALA A 635 8.11 -4.13 -30.04
C ALA A 635 9.32 -4.91 -29.56
N LEU A 636 9.77 -5.87 -30.37
CA LEU A 636 11.08 -6.52 -30.23
C LEU A 636 12.10 -5.85 -31.16
N THR A 637 13.38 -5.83 -30.77
CA THR A 637 14.44 -5.26 -31.61
C THR A 637 15.09 -6.34 -32.47
N ALA A 638 14.99 -6.22 -33.80
CA ALA A 638 15.64 -7.11 -34.76
C ALA A 638 17.15 -6.80 -34.93
N PRO A 639 17.98 -7.72 -35.48
CA PRO A 639 19.43 -7.52 -35.62
C PRO A 639 19.85 -6.27 -36.42
N ASN A 640 18.96 -5.72 -37.25
CA ASN A 640 19.17 -4.51 -38.03
C ASN A 640 18.65 -3.23 -37.34
N ASN A 641 18.40 -3.28 -36.03
CA ASN A 641 17.75 -2.24 -35.23
C ASN A 641 16.33 -1.87 -35.71
N LYS A 642 15.68 -2.74 -36.49
CA LYS A 642 14.29 -2.54 -36.87
C LYS A 642 13.39 -3.04 -35.74
N ALA A 643 12.37 -2.26 -35.39
CA ALA A 643 11.30 -2.70 -34.51
C ALA A 643 10.45 -3.79 -35.18
N LEU A 644 10.13 -4.83 -34.43
CA LEU A 644 9.15 -5.88 -34.75
C LEU A 644 7.96 -5.65 -33.83
N ASN A 645 7.00 -4.88 -34.31
CA ASN A 645 5.86 -4.43 -33.53
C ASN A 645 4.87 -5.58 -33.37
N TYR A 646 4.33 -5.73 -32.18
CA TYR A 646 3.29 -6.69 -31.88
C TYR A 646 2.16 -6.05 -31.08
N GLN A 647 0.95 -6.54 -31.31
CA GLN A 647 -0.26 -6.10 -30.62
C GLN A 647 -1.01 -7.29 -30.09
N GLN A 648 -1.61 -7.14 -28.91
CA GLN A 648 -2.44 -8.17 -28.31
C GLN A 648 -3.69 -8.41 -29.16
N ILE A 649 -4.04 -9.68 -29.35
CA ILE A 649 -5.36 -10.09 -29.78
C ILE A 649 -6.18 -10.35 -28.51
N PRO A 650 -7.27 -9.59 -28.26
CA PRO A 650 -8.09 -9.79 -27.07
C PRO A 650 -8.63 -11.22 -26.98
N PRO A 651 -8.58 -11.87 -25.81
CA PRO A 651 -9.14 -13.20 -25.64
C PRO A 651 -10.67 -13.15 -25.72
N LYS A 652 -11.28 -14.27 -26.10
CA LYS A 652 -12.73 -14.43 -26.02
C LYS A 652 -13.13 -14.54 -24.54
N LYS A 653 -14.17 -13.81 -24.15
CA LYS A 653 -14.70 -13.78 -22.77
C LYS A 653 -16.11 -14.36 -22.72
N ASP A 654 -16.20 -15.67 -22.89
CA ASP A 654 -17.45 -16.45 -22.87
C ASP A 654 -17.58 -17.31 -21.61
N ILE A 655 -16.60 -17.27 -20.71
CA ILE A 655 -16.64 -17.90 -19.40
C ILE A 655 -16.25 -16.93 -18.28
N SER A 656 -16.88 -17.04 -17.11
CA SER A 656 -16.55 -16.28 -15.91
C SER A 656 -16.86 -17.07 -14.64
N MET A 657 -15.99 -16.95 -13.64
CA MET A 657 -16.25 -17.46 -12.28
C MET A 657 -17.00 -16.47 -11.39
N PHE A 658 -16.99 -15.19 -11.77
CA PHE A 658 -17.67 -14.12 -11.04
C PHE A 658 -19.01 -13.81 -11.71
N GLY A 659 -20.00 -13.42 -10.91
CA GLY A 659 -21.28 -12.97 -11.42
C GLY A 659 -21.15 -11.73 -12.29
N LEU A 660 -20.47 -10.70 -11.77
CA LEU A 660 -20.09 -9.48 -12.49
C LEU A 660 -18.60 -9.21 -12.31
N HIS A 661 -17.84 -9.14 -13.40
CA HIS A 661 -16.42 -8.85 -13.42
C HIS A 661 -16.15 -7.59 -14.23
N PHE A 662 -15.65 -6.54 -13.59
CA PHE A 662 -15.24 -5.29 -14.21
C PHE A 662 -13.72 -5.26 -14.36
N GLU A 663 -13.24 -5.26 -15.59
CA GLU A 663 -11.82 -5.13 -15.92
C GLU A 663 -11.56 -3.74 -16.49
N ILE A 664 -10.85 -2.92 -15.73
CA ILE A 664 -10.43 -1.58 -16.12
C ILE A 664 -9.14 -1.73 -16.92
N MET A 665 -9.18 -1.42 -18.21
CA MET A 665 -8.02 -1.41 -19.09
C MET A 665 -7.46 0.00 -19.14
N ASP A 666 -6.25 0.19 -18.63
CA ASP A 666 -5.44 1.40 -18.74
C ASP A 666 -4.32 1.15 -19.74
N ASP A 667 -4.67 1.29 -21.03
CA ASP A 667 -3.79 1.02 -22.15
C ASP A 667 -3.00 2.29 -22.51
N VAL A 668 -1.68 2.14 -22.66
CA VAL A 668 -0.78 3.20 -23.13
C VAL A 668 -0.33 2.87 -24.55
N PHE A 669 -0.58 3.79 -25.50
CA PHE A 669 -0.15 3.70 -26.89
C PHE A 669 1.02 4.65 -27.19
N GLU A 670 1.46 4.74 -28.46
CA GLU A 670 2.55 5.65 -28.88
C GLU A 670 2.32 7.11 -28.42
N GLU A 671 3.37 7.76 -27.92
CA GLU A 671 3.38 9.18 -27.47
C GLU A 671 2.32 9.54 -26.39
N ASP A 672 2.30 8.82 -25.26
CA ASP A 672 1.45 9.11 -24.07
C ASP A 672 -0.07 9.13 -24.33
N GLN A 673 -0.53 8.45 -25.39
CA GLN A 673 -1.96 8.28 -25.62
C GLN A 673 -2.51 7.18 -24.72
N HIS A 674 -3.16 7.59 -23.63
CA HIS A 674 -3.90 6.69 -22.75
C HIS A 674 -5.33 6.48 -23.26
N ALA A 675 -5.78 5.22 -23.29
CA ALA A 675 -7.19 4.90 -23.45
C ALA A 675 -7.71 4.13 -22.23
N LEU A 676 -8.84 4.58 -21.69
CA LEU A 676 -9.53 3.89 -20.62
C LEU A 676 -10.73 3.14 -21.16
N ARG A 677 -10.77 1.84 -20.91
CA ARG A 677 -11.88 0.97 -21.29
C ARG A 677 -12.29 0.14 -20.10
N ILE A 678 -13.59 -0.07 -19.91
CA ILE A 678 -14.11 -0.96 -18.85
C ILE A 678 -14.78 -2.14 -19.54
N VAL A 679 -14.15 -3.30 -19.44
CA VAL A 679 -14.64 -4.56 -19.99
C VAL A 679 -15.42 -5.27 -18.89
N THR A 680 -16.74 -5.39 -19.06
CA THR A 680 -17.62 -6.02 -18.08
C THR A 680 -18.02 -7.41 -18.56
N THR A 681 -17.47 -8.45 -17.91
CA THR A 681 -17.83 -9.84 -18.13
C THR A 681 -18.88 -10.27 -17.09
N TYR A 682 -19.97 -10.92 -17.51
CA TYR A 682 -21.05 -11.29 -16.60
C TYR A 682 -21.66 -12.64 -16.92
N GLN A 683 -22.08 -13.37 -15.88
CA GLN A 683 -22.80 -14.65 -16.02
C GLN A 683 -24.22 -14.39 -16.53
N GLN A 684 -24.49 -14.71 -17.79
CA GLN A 684 -25.73 -14.34 -18.48
C GLN A 684 -26.98 -14.98 -17.84
N ASP A 685 -26.82 -16.12 -17.19
CA ASP A 685 -27.94 -16.82 -16.54
C ASP A 685 -28.41 -16.09 -15.25
N ARG A 686 -27.52 -15.28 -14.66
CA ARG A 686 -27.73 -14.52 -13.41
C ARG A 686 -28.04 -13.05 -13.64
N TYR A 687 -27.45 -12.46 -14.67
CA TYR A 687 -27.58 -11.04 -14.99
C TYR A 687 -28.02 -10.86 -16.44
N SER A 688 -29.15 -10.18 -16.65
CA SER A 688 -29.58 -9.83 -18.00
C SER A 688 -28.67 -8.79 -18.64
N THR A 689 -28.47 -8.90 -19.96
CA THR A 689 -27.72 -7.90 -20.74
C THR A 689 -28.23 -6.49 -20.50
N ALA A 690 -29.55 -6.29 -20.45
CA ALA A 690 -30.16 -4.98 -20.21
C ALA A 690 -29.82 -4.39 -18.83
N LEU A 691 -29.73 -5.23 -17.79
CA LEU A 691 -29.30 -4.82 -16.47
C LEU A 691 -27.84 -4.35 -16.50
N VAL A 692 -26.95 -5.14 -17.10
CA VAL A 692 -25.51 -4.83 -17.16
C VAL A 692 -25.24 -3.59 -18.01
N GLU A 693 -25.89 -3.44 -19.17
CA GLU A 693 -25.86 -2.20 -19.97
C GLU A 693 -26.29 -0.98 -19.13
N SER A 694 -27.35 -1.13 -18.33
CA SER A 694 -27.83 -0.07 -17.44
C SER A 694 -26.83 0.29 -16.33
N ILE A 695 -26.05 -0.67 -15.84
CA ILE A 695 -24.95 -0.42 -14.89
C ILE A 695 -23.82 0.33 -15.58
N CYS A 696 -23.36 -0.14 -16.76
CA CYS A 696 -22.31 0.51 -17.54
C CYS A 696 -22.66 1.96 -17.91
N ASP A 697 -23.91 2.23 -18.29
CA ASP A 697 -24.36 3.59 -18.58
C ASP A 697 -24.31 4.50 -17.35
N LYS A 698 -24.64 3.98 -16.16
CA LYS A 698 -24.50 4.71 -14.90
C LYS A 698 -23.05 4.98 -14.56
N VAL A 699 -22.14 4.03 -14.78
CA VAL A 699 -20.70 4.22 -14.59
C VAL A 699 -20.22 5.40 -15.44
N ARG A 700 -20.58 5.43 -16.73
CA ARG A 700 -20.24 6.55 -17.63
C ARG A 700 -20.79 7.89 -17.12
N GLN A 701 -22.05 7.92 -16.67
CA GLN A 701 -22.68 9.15 -16.17
C GLN A 701 -22.02 9.66 -14.88
N ILE A 702 -21.70 8.76 -13.95
CA ILE A 702 -21.07 9.10 -12.68
C ILE A 702 -19.65 9.63 -12.93
N LEU A 703 -18.85 8.96 -13.76
CA LEU A 703 -17.52 9.44 -14.14
C LEU A 703 -17.58 10.83 -14.79
N ALA A 704 -18.57 11.07 -15.65
CA ALA A 704 -18.78 12.40 -16.24
C ALA A 704 -19.17 13.46 -15.21
N THR A 705 -19.95 13.10 -14.19
CA THR A 705 -20.36 14.03 -13.11
C THR A 705 -19.21 14.35 -12.17
N LEU A 706 -18.39 13.36 -11.79
CA LEU A 706 -17.18 13.53 -10.98
C LEU A 706 -16.24 14.57 -11.57
N ASN A 707 -16.15 14.64 -12.90
CA ASN A 707 -15.29 15.57 -13.62
C ASN A 707 -15.85 17.02 -13.71
N THR A 708 -16.97 17.33 -13.07
CA THR A 708 -17.55 18.70 -13.04
C THR A 708 -17.15 19.46 -11.78
N THR A 709 -17.09 20.80 -11.84
CA THR A 709 -16.55 21.68 -10.78
C THR A 709 -17.21 21.53 -9.40
N ASN A 710 -18.42 20.95 -9.31
CA ASN A 710 -19.14 20.70 -8.04
C ASN A 710 -19.51 19.21 -7.85
N GLY A 711 -19.02 18.31 -8.69
CA GLY A 711 -19.49 16.91 -8.72
C GLY A 711 -19.13 16.09 -7.48
N SER A 712 -18.00 16.39 -6.85
CA SER A 712 -17.50 15.72 -5.65
C SER A 712 -18.22 16.15 -4.37
N ASP A 713 -18.65 17.42 -4.29
CA ASP A 713 -19.42 17.99 -3.17
C ASP A 713 -20.89 17.54 -3.15
N CYS A 714 -21.37 16.95 -4.24
CA CYS A 714 -22.74 16.46 -4.31
C CYS A 714 -22.95 15.34 -3.28
N LYS A 715 -24.10 15.40 -2.58
CA LYS A 715 -24.54 14.29 -1.74
C LYS A 715 -24.83 13.07 -2.62
N LEU A 716 -24.60 11.86 -2.10
CA LEU A 716 -24.92 10.62 -2.80
C LEU A 716 -26.38 10.65 -3.28
N GLY A 717 -27.33 11.04 -2.42
CA GLY A 717 -28.74 11.17 -2.80
C GLY A 717 -29.04 12.10 -3.99
N GLN A 718 -28.15 13.05 -4.33
CA GLN A 718 -28.31 13.95 -5.48
C GLN A 718 -27.73 13.35 -6.77
N VAL A 719 -26.66 12.55 -6.67
CA VAL A 719 -26.06 11.81 -7.79
C VAL A 719 -26.88 10.57 -8.15
N LEU A 720 -27.70 10.09 -7.20
CA LEU A 720 -28.60 8.96 -7.35
C LEU A 720 -29.98 9.33 -7.95
N LEU A 721 -30.32 10.61 -8.06
CA LEU A 721 -31.45 11.11 -8.85
C LEU A 721 -31.11 11.17 -10.35
#